data_AF-A0A961SJD9-F1
#
_entry.id   AF-A0A961SJD9-F1
#
_cell.length_a   1.000
_cell.length_b   1.000
_cell.length_c   1.000
_cell.angle_alpha   90.00
_cell.angle_beta   90.00
_cell.angle_gamma   90.00
#
_symmetry.space_group_name_H-M   'P 1'
#
loop_
_entity.id
_entity.type
_entity.pdbx_description
1 polymer ?
#
loop_
_entity_poly.entity_id
_entity_poly.type
_entity_poly.pdbx_seq_one_letter_code
_entity_poly.pdbx_strand_id
1 'polypeptide(L)'
;MTPPIPAISARALALFETALKRPGAPDAAPERLFVVDVERQTGTLVEGGAAVASWPVSTARNGVGGEENSYKTPPGWHRIERKIGVGAGSGTVFESREPTGRTWLGEPCSDDLIVTRILTLDGLEDGINRGPGCDSLQRYVYIHGTNHEDLVGTPASCGCVRMRNADVTAFFDRAREGDIVLIAPADTRVVPDLASGRFHYAGLGGSGMSAIAQFQAMKGGRVSGSDRAFDHGERGAVRAQFEALGIGVYPQDGSGIGEDCAALVVSTAVEESVPDFATAKQRGVPIVHRSEMLAHFVGAYRSIAVTGTSGKSTVTGMTFEILRGMGAEPSVITGGDLPALQAEGLIGNAYAGASDLLVVEADESDGSLVRYAPSIGVILNLQRDHKEMDEVAAMFATLRARTRERLVVGDDENLDPFAGGALRFGLSERADIRGRDVEHSPSGARFMVDDVAFEIPVPGMHNVTNALAAIAACRTVGLPLEGMAKPLSGFSGIGRRFQTVGRPRGIEVVDDFAHNAEKIAAAIRTAKLRGTRVTAIYQPHGYGPTRFLWQDFVRTFSSELSRKDRLYMLEVFYAGGTATRDFSSADIVEEIAGTGTNASFAPSRPWLIETIANDAREGDVVLVMGARDPSLTAFAREIVGALERR
;
A
#
# COMPACT_ATOMS: atom_id res chain seq x y z
N MET A 1 -22.95 28.01 25.73
CA MET A 1 -22.96 28.07 24.25
C MET A 1 -22.55 26.70 23.75
N THR A 2 -23.47 25.98 23.10
CA THR A 2 -23.20 24.70 22.46
C THR A 2 -22.16 24.95 21.35
N PRO A 3 -21.06 24.18 21.26
CA PRO A 3 -20.09 24.37 20.19
C PRO A 3 -20.80 24.15 18.84
N PRO A 4 -20.40 24.88 17.77
CA PRO A 4 -20.93 24.62 16.44
C PRO A 4 -20.63 23.17 16.07
N ILE A 5 -21.53 22.48 15.38
CA ILE A 5 -21.34 21.09 14.91
C ILE A 5 -20.57 21.14 13.57
N PRO A 6 -19.27 20.84 13.50
CA PRO A 6 -18.50 20.89 12.25
C PRO A 6 -18.12 19.45 11.84
N ALA A 7 -18.13 19.16 10.54
CA ALA A 7 -17.62 17.92 9.91
C ALA A 7 -18.26 16.53 10.27
N ILE A 8 -19.15 16.41 11.27
CA ILE A 8 -19.76 15.11 11.65
C ILE A 8 -20.84 14.67 10.64
N SER A 9 -21.65 15.59 10.11
CA SER A 9 -22.76 15.28 9.18
C SER A 9 -22.26 14.72 7.84
N ALA A 10 -21.29 15.37 7.21
CA ALA A 10 -20.73 14.92 5.92
C ALA A 10 -20.04 13.56 6.03
N ARG A 11 -19.36 13.30 7.16
CA ARG A 11 -18.70 12.00 7.38
C ARG A 11 -19.70 10.88 7.60
N ALA A 12 -20.73 11.07 8.44
CA ALA A 12 -21.75 10.04 8.65
C ALA A 12 -22.46 9.67 7.34
N LEU A 13 -22.77 10.66 6.50
CA LEU A 13 -23.31 10.45 5.16
C LEU A 13 -22.32 9.74 4.23
N ALA A 14 -21.05 10.14 4.24
CA ALA A 14 -20.02 9.50 3.44
C ALA A 14 -19.79 8.03 3.83
N LEU A 15 -19.78 7.73 5.14
CA LEU A 15 -19.70 6.36 5.68
C LEU A 15 -20.89 5.52 5.21
N PHE A 16 -22.09 6.11 5.25
CA PHE A 16 -23.31 5.50 4.73
C PHE A 16 -23.23 5.21 3.23
N GLU A 17 -22.92 6.20 2.40
CA GLU A 17 -22.80 6.05 0.95
C GLU A 17 -21.73 5.03 0.55
N THR A 18 -20.63 4.98 1.31
CA THR A 18 -19.58 3.99 1.12
C THR A 18 -20.07 2.59 1.49
N ALA A 19 -20.79 2.45 2.60
CA ALA A 19 -21.33 1.18 3.06
C ALA A 19 -22.44 0.65 2.14
N LEU A 20 -23.20 1.51 1.45
CA LEU A 20 -24.21 1.10 0.45
C LEU A 20 -23.61 0.30 -0.71
N LYS A 21 -22.31 0.49 -0.98
CA LYS A 21 -21.59 -0.23 -2.04
C LYS A 21 -21.14 -1.63 -1.61
N ARG A 22 -21.38 -2.04 -0.36
CA ARG A 22 -21.00 -3.36 0.17
C ARG A 22 -22.07 -4.41 -0.17
N PRO A 23 -21.67 -5.67 -0.45
CA PRO A 23 -22.61 -6.77 -0.56
C PRO A 23 -23.45 -6.90 0.72
N GLY A 24 -24.77 -7.03 0.60
CA GLY A 24 -25.69 -7.12 1.75
C GLY A 24 -26.20 -5.78 2.30
N ALA A 25 -25.85 -4.66 1.66
CA ALA A 25 -26.48 -3.37 1.94
C ALA A 25 -28.00 -3.40 1.64
N PRO A 26 -28.82 -2.59 2.34
CA PRO A 26 -30.25 -2.48 2.03
C PRO A 26 -30.47 -2.00 0.59
N ASP A 27 -31.47 -2.56 -0.09
CA ASP A 27 -31.79 -2.30 -1.52
C ASP A 27 -32.08 -0.82 -1.84
N ALA A 28 -32.47 -0.05 -0.82
CA ALA A 28 -32.70 1.39 -0.90
C ALA A 28 -32.14 2.09 0.34
N ALA A 29 -31.80 3.37 0.18
CA ALA A 29 -31.38 4.22 1.29
C ALA A 29 -32.49 4.26 2.36
N PRO A 30 -32.23 3.84 3.60
CA PRO A 30 -33.23 3.89 4.65
C PRO A 30 -33.57 5.34 4.98
N GLU A 31 -34.85 5.62 5.21
CA GLU A 31 -35.34 6.94 5.61
C GLU A 31 -34.72 7.40 6.95
N ARG A 32 -34.42 6.44 7.83
CA ARG A 32 -33.84 6.63 9.15
C ARG A 32 -32.66 5.68 9.36
N LEU A 33 -31.53 6.24 9.77
CA LEU A 33 -30.28 5.50 9.94
C LEU A 33 -29.52 6.00 11.16
N PHE A 34 -28.99 5.08 11.97
CA PHE A 34 -28.02 5.40 12.99
C PHE A 34 -26.63 4.93 12.59
N VAL A 35 -25.70 5.85 12.35
CA VAL A 35 -24.31 5.54 11.95
C VAL A 35 -23.40 5.60 13.17
N VAL A 36 -22.81 4.46 13.53
CA VAL A 36 -21.75 4.36 14.52
C VAL A 36 -20.40 4.44 13.81
N ASP A 37 -19.72 5.56 13.97
CA ASP A 37 -18.35 5.77 13.49
C ASP A 37 -17.38 5.20 14.54
N VAL A 38 -16.87 4.00 14.27
CA VAL A 38 -15.95 3.28 15.16
C VAL A 38 -14.64 4.04 15.33
N GLU A 39 -14.18 4.81 14.35
CA GLU A 39 -12.93 5.56 14.50
C GLU A 39 -13.11 6.76 15.44
N ARG A 40 -14.20 7.51 15.26
CA ARG A 40 -14.47 8.72 16.07
C ARG A 40 -15.19 8.45 17.38
N GLN A 41 -15.65 7.21 17.59
CA GLN A 41 -16.45 6.84 18.76
C GLN A 41 -17.70 7.75 18.87
N THR A 42 -18.38 7.95 17.75
CA THR A 42 -19.61 8.78 17.66
C THR A 42 -20.74 8.02 16.99
N GLY A 43 -21.96 8.21 17.49
CA GLY A 43 -23.19 7.69 16.90
C GLY A 43 -24.06 8.84 16.40
N THR A 44 -24.41 8.85 15.11
CA THR A 44 -25.18 9.92 14.46
C THR A 44 -26.49 9.38 13.90
N LEU A 45 -27.62 9.97 14.32
CA LEU A 45 -28.92 9.70 13.74
C LEU A 45 -29.12 10.59 12.51
N VAL A 46 -29.41 9.95 11.38
CA VAL A 46 -29.68 10.56 10.07
C VAL A 46 -31.14 10.28 9.70
N GLU A 47 -31.87 11.33 9.32
CA GLU A 47 -33.26 11.25 8.87
C GLU A 47 -33.39 12.02 7.55
N GLY A 48 -33.98 11.39 6.53
CA GLY A 48 -34.16 12.03 5.21
C GLY A 48 -32.85 12.51 4.58
N GLY A 49 -31.73 11.85 4.87
CA GLY A 49 -30.39 12.23 4.38
C GLY A 49 -29.71 13.38 5.15
N ALA A 50 -30.26 13.83 6.29
CA ALA A 50 -29.66 14.87 7.13
C ALA A 50 -29.38 14.35 8.55
N ALA A 51 -28.21 14.69 9.11
CA ALA A 51 -27.90 14.40 10.50
C ALA A 51 -28.79 15.25 11.45
N VAL A 52 -29.61 14.60 12.27
CA VAL A 52 -30.57 15.27 13.18
C VAL A 52 -30.15 15.22 14.66
N ALA A 53 -29.23 14.33 15.01
CA ALA A 53 -28.62 14.25 16.34
C ALA A 53 -27.33 13.42 16.30
N SER A 54 -26.42 13.68 17.24
CA SER A 54 -25.19 12.90 17.39
C SER A 54 -24.81 12.80 18.86
N TRP A 55 -24.24 11.67 19.25
CA TRP A 55 -23.82 11.39 20.62
C TRP A 55 -22.44 10.72 20.64
N PRO A 56 -21.64 10.94 21.70
CA PRO A 56 -20.50 10.08 21.99
C PRO A 56 -20.95 8.64 22.23
N VAL A 57 -20.20 7.67 21.71
CA VAL A 57 -20.44 6.24 21.96
C VAL A 57 -19.12 5.56 22.31
N SER A 58 -19.17 4.30 22.73
CA SER A 58 -17.98 3.47 22.92
C SER A 58 -18.15 2.07 22.37
N THR A 59 -17.35 1.71 21.37
CA THR A 59 -17.30 0.37 20.78
C THR A 59 -16.25 -0.49 21.50
N ALA A 60 -16.01 -1.70 21.00
CA ALA A 60 -15.15 -2.65 21.69
C ALA A 60 -13.68 -2.22 21.72
N ARG A 61 -13.05 -2.45 22.87
CA ARG A 61 -11.60 -2.23 23.07
C ARG A 61 -10.74 -3.07 22.14
N ASN A 62 -11.24 -4.24 21.72
CA ASN A 62 -10.54 -5.16 20.83
C ASN A 62 -10.78 -4.84 19.34
N GLY A 63 -11.47 -3.74 19.02
CA GLY A 63 -11.78 -3.31 17.66
C GLY A 63 -13.05 -3.96 17.11
N VAL A 64 -13.11 -4.08 15.78
CA VAL A 64 -14.28 -4.56 15.04
C VAL A 64 -14.08 -5.98 14.50
N GLY A 65 -15.13 -6.80 14.56
CA GLY A 65 -15.09 -8.19 14.12
C GLY A 65 -16.38 -8.97 14.42
N GLY A 66 -16.74 -9.83 13.47
CA GLY A 66 -17.93 -10.68 13.53
C GLY A 66 -17.75 -11.98 14.29
N GLU A 67 -16.53 -12.46 14.49
CA GLU A 67 -16.25 -13.77 15.06
C GLU A 67 -16.74 -13.91 16.51
N GLU A 68 -17.38 -15.05 16.81
CA GLU A 68 -17.76 -15.43 18.16
C GLU A 68 -16.53 -15.47 19.10
N ASN A 69 -16.72 -15.09 20.36
CA ASN A 69 -15.65 -14.99 21.37
C ASN A 69 -14.49 -14.01 21.04
N SER A 70 -14.58 -13.23 19.97
CA SER A 70 -13.56 -12.21 19.65
C SER A 70 -13.57 -11.01 20.60
N TYR A 71 -14.69 -10.79 21.31
CA TYR A 71 -14.98 -9.58 22.08
C TYR A 71 -14.86 -8.28 21.25
N LYS A 72 -15.00 -8.39 19.93
CA LYS A 72 -15.01 -7.27 18.99
C LYS A 72 -16.45 -6.86 18.66
N THR A 73 -16.63 -5.59 18.29
CA THR A 73 -17.93 -5.08 17.83
C THR A 73 -18.18 -5.54 16.39
N PRO A 74 -19.27 -6.26 16.08
CA PRO A 74 -19.58 -6.66 14.71
C PRO A 74 -19.73 -5.43 13.80
N PRO A 75 -19.02 -5.34 12.67
CA PRO A 75 -19.18 -4.25 11.74
C PRO A 75 -20.41 -4.43 10.85
N GLY A 76 -20.76 -3.38 10.11
CA GLY A 76 -21.70 -3.46 9.01
C GLY A 76 -23.15 -3.17 9.38
N TRP A 77 -24.06 -3.67 8.55
CA TRP A 77 -25.49 -3.37 8.59
C TRP A 77 -26.23 -4.19 9.64
N HIS A 78 -26.97 -3.49 10.49
CA HIS A 78 -27.81 -4.03 11.53
C HIS A 78 -29.20 -3.40 11.48
N ARG A 79 -30.14 -3.99 12.20
CA ARG A 79 -31.47 -3.46 12.47
C ARG A 79 -31.70 -3.44 13.97
N ILE A 80 -32.36 -2.39 14.46
CA ILE A 80 -32.88 -2.39 15.83
C ILE A 80 -34.04 -3.38 15.87
N GLU A 81 -33.79 -4.55 16.44
CA GLU A 81 -34.78 -5.63 16.54
C GLU A 81 -35.81 -5.33 17.64
N ARG A 82 -35.34 -4.95 18.83
CA ARG A 82 -36.19 -4.67 20.00
C ARG A 82 -35.64 -3.55 20.87
N LYS A 83 -36.55 -2.83 21.50
CA LYS A 83 -36.30 -1.78 22.49
C LYS A 83 -36.72 -2.23 23.88
N ILE A 84 -35.77 -2.30 24.81
CA ILE A 84 -35.98 -2.82 26.16
C ILE A 84 -35.67 -1.73 27.19
N GLY A 85 -36.52 -1.65 28.22
CA GLY A 85 -36.46 -0.62 29.26
C GLY A 85 -37.43 0.55 29.05
N VAL A 86 -38.49 0.38 28.24
CA VAL A 86 -39.58 1.38 28.14
C VAL A 86 -40.15 1.64 29.54
N GLY A 87 -40.16 2.91 29.96
CA GLY A 87 -40.65 3.30 31.29
C GLY A 87 -39.71 2.98 32.47
N ALA A 88 -38.57 2.32 32.23
CA ALA A 88 -37.59 2.06 33.29
C ALA A 88 -36.88 3.36 33.72
N GLY A 89 -36.53 3.47 34.99
CA GLY A 89 -35.74 4.59 35.50
C GLY A 89 -34.29 4.57 35.00
N SER A 90 -33.63 5.74 34.96
CA SER A 90 -32.18 5.81 34.71
C SER A 90 -31.43 4.96 35.74
N GLY A 91 -30.42 4.22 35.29
CA GLY A 91 -29.63 3.31 36.14
C GLY A 91 -30.25 1.93 36.36
N THR A 92 -31.45 1.63 35.84
CA THR A 92 -32.04 0.28 35.93
C THR A 92 -31.06 -0.74 35.35
N VAL A 93 -30.68 -1.76 36.13
CA VAL A 93 -29.67 -2.77 35.75
C VAL A 93 -30.34 -3.94 35.05
N PHE A 94 -29.79 -4.34 33.90
CA PHE A 94 -30.29 -5.45 33.09
C PHE A 94 -29.29 -6.60 33.05
N GLU A 95 -29.82 -7.83 33.06
CA GLU A 95 -29.07 -9.05 32.82
C GLU A 95 -29.86 -9.92 31.86
N SER A 96 -29.20 -10.48 30.84
CA SER A 96 -29.87 -11.31 29.82
C SER A 96 -31.12 -10.67 29.19
N ARG A 97 -31.13 -9.33 29.03
CA ARG A 97 -32.22 -8.51 28.48
C ARG A 97 -33.43 -8.32 29.41
N GLU A 98 -33.33 -8.71 30.66
CA GLU A 98 -34.38 -8.53 31.66
C GLU A 98 -33.93 -7.59 32.79
N PRO A 99 -34.83 -6.74 33.32
CA PRO A 99 -34.50 -5.91 34.46
C PRO A 99 -34.28 -6.78 35.71
N THR A 100 -33.16 -6.58 36.38
CA THR A 100 -32.79 -7.33 37.59
C THR A 100 -33.55 -6.89 38.85
N GLY A 101 -34.30 -5.78 38.77
CA GLY A 101 -34.89 -5.09 39.92
C GLY A 101 -33.91 -4.16 40.66
N ARG A 102 -32.62 -4.17 40.31
CA ARG A 102 -31.60 -3.25 40.85
C ARG A 102 -31.56 -1.95 40.04
N THR A 103 -31.25 -0.85 40.72
CA THR A 103 -30.95 0.45 40.10
C THR A 103 -29.58 0.89 40.56
N TRP A 104 -28.67 1.12 39.61
CA TRP A 104 -27.37 1.74 39.83
C TRP A 104 -27.56 3.25 40.00
N LEU A 105 -27.04 3.81 41.09
CA LEU A 105 -27.22 5.21 41.50
C LEU A 105 -25.92 6.02 41.42
N GLY A 106 -24.90 5.49 40.73
CA GLY A 106 -23.58 6.11 40.64
C GLY A 106 -22.57 5.57 41.64
N GLU A 107 -22.92 4.52 42.39
CA GLU A 107 -21.97 3.87 43.30
C GLU A 107 -20.80 3.23 42.53
N PRO A 108 -19.56 3.25 43.08
CA PRO A 108 -18.42 2.58 42.45
C PRO A 108 -18.70 1.09 42.25
N CYS A 109 -18.48 0.59 41.03
CA CYS A 109 -18.71 -0.80 40.67
C CYS A 109 -17.63 -1.26 39.67
N SER A 110 -16.99 -2.39 39.96
CA SER A 110 -16.00 -3.00 39.08
C SER A 110 -16.62 -3.76 37.91
N ASP A 111 -17.90 -4.12 38.04
CA ASP A 111 -18.61 -4.89 37.02
C ASP A 111 -18.97 -3.99 35.83
N ASP A 112 -19.09 -4.60 34.66
CA ASP A 112 -19.52 -3.93 33.44
C ASP A 112 -21.04 -4.04 33.32
N LEU A 113 -21.77 -3.08 33.90
CA LEU A 113 -23.22 -3.14 34.01
C LEU A 113 -23.88 -2.62 32.73
N ILE A 114 -24.90 -3.34 32.25
CA ILE A 114 -25.84 -2.86 31.24
C ILE A 114 -26.97 -2.13 31.97
N VAL A 115 -27.11 -0.83 31.74
CA VAL A 115 -28.05 0.01 32.50
C VAL A 115 -28.93 0.89 31.61
N THR A 116 -30.03 1.37 32.19
CA THR A 116 -30.94 2.39 31.65
C THR A 116 -31.80 1.94 30.48
N ARG A 117 -31.21 1.61 29.33
CA ARG A 117 -31.92 1.18 28.10
C ARG A 117 -31.09 0.16 27.34
N ILE A 118 -31.76 -0.71 26.58
CA ILE A 118 -31.14 -1.62 25.62
C ILE A 118 -31.88 -1.50 24.29
N LEU A 119 -31.12 -1.34 23.20
CA LEU A 119 -31.58 -1.58 21.84
C LEU A 119 -30.83 -2.80 21.30
N THR A 120 -31.54 -3.88 20.99
CA THR A 120 -30.92 -5.10 20.47
C THR A 120 -30.67 -5.00 18.98
N LEU A 121 -29.54 -5.52 18.51
CA LEU A 121 -29.14 -5.44 17.11
C LEU A 121 -29.25 -6.81 16.43
N ASP A 122 -30.03 -6.88 15.35
CA ASP A 122 -30.02 -7.98 14.39
C ASP A 122 -29.07 -7.65 13.24
N GLY A 123 -28.09 -8.51 12.95
CA GLY A 123 -27.17 -8.32 11.82
C GLY A 123 -27.86 -8.61 10.50
N LEU A 124 -27.48 -7.93 9.42
CA LEU A 124 -28.11 -8.05 8.09
C LEU A 124 -27.21 -8.69 7.02
N GLU A 125 -25.94 -8.95 7.32
CA GLU A 125 -24.92 -9.42 6.37
C GLU A 125 -24.41 -10.83 6.72
N ASP A 126 -24.72 -11.80 5.85
CA ASP A 126 -24.32 -13.20 6.01
C ASP A 126 -22.79 -13.36 6.05
N GLY A 127 -22.30 -14.07 7.06
CA GLY A 127 -20.87 -14.31 7.27
C GLY A 127 -20.10 -13.11 7.84
N ILE A 128 -20.77 -11.97 8.09
CA ILE A 128 -20.17 -10.78 8.70
C ILE A 128 -20.74 -10.56 10.10
N ASN A 129 -22.06 -10.40 10.18
CA ASN A 129 -22.77 -10.10 11.43
C ASN A 129 -24.06 -10.92 11.58
N ARG A 130 -24.34 -11.81 10.61
CA ARG A 130 -25.46 -12.75 10.55
C ARG A 130 -24.96 -14.15 10.18
N GLY A 131 -25.52 -15.17 10.84
CA GLY A 131 -25.22 -16.57 10.55
C GLY A 131 -24.20 -17.22 11.51
N PRO A 132 -23.88 -18.51 11.30
CA PRO A 132 -23.11 -19.31 12.25
C PRO A 132 -21.76 -18.68 12.62
N GLY A 133 -21.47 -18.62 13.92
CA GLY A 133 -20.20 -18.09 14.45
C GLY A 133 -20.03 -16.57 14.31
N CYS A 134 -21.02 -15.84 13.80
CA CYS A 134 -20.95 -14.37 13.69
C CYS A 134 -22.23 -13.58 13.97
N ASP A 135 -23.32 -14.26 14.34
CA ASP A 135 -24.64 -13.66 14.54
C ASP A 135 -24.71 -12.67 15.72
N SER A 136 -24.96 -11.40 15.41
CA SER A 136 -24.95 -10.31 16.40
C SER A 136 -26.07 -10.43 17.44
N LEU A 137 -27.23 -10.93 17.03
CA LEU A 137 -28.38 -11.08 17.91
C LEU A 137 -28.18 -12.24 18.89
N GLN A 138 -27.62 -13.35 18.41
CA GLN A 138 -27.24 -14.50 19.25
C GLN A 138 -26.07 -14.18 20.17
N ARG A 139 -25.19 -13.26 19.77
CA ARG A 139 -24.04 -12.78 20.57
C ARG A 139 -24.38 -11.67 21.57
N TYR A 140 -25.66 -11.30 21.73
CA TYR A 140 -26.11 -10.30 22.71
C TYR A 140 -25.48 -8.92 22.48
N VAL A 141 -25.33 -8.50 21.21
CA VAL A 141 -24.78 -7.19 20.85
C VAL A 141 -25.86 -6.11 20.93
N TYR A 142 -25.57 -5.04 21.68
CA TYR A 142 -26.55 -3.98 22.01
C TYR A 142 -26.01 -2.58 21.78
N ILE A 143 -26.94 -1.63 21.67
CA ILE A 143 -26.72 -0.24 22.08
C ILE A 143 -27.32 -0.06 23.47
N HIS A 144 -26.52 0.36 24.46
CA HIS A 144 -27.01 0.44 25.84
C HIS A 144 -26.33 1.52 26.70
N GLY A 145 -26.97 1.86 27.82
CA GLY A 145 -26.38 2.70 28.86
C GLY A 145 -25.33 1.94 29.68
N THR A 146 -24.35 2.66 30.22
CA THR A 146 -23.22 2.08 30.97
C THR A 146 -23.04 2.74 32.33
N ASN A 147 -22.49 2.00 33.30
CA ASN A 147 -21.98 2.57 34.56
C ASN A 147 -20.58 3.21 34.40
N HIS A 148 -19.88 2.93 33.30
CA HIS A 148 -18.58 3.51 32.94
C HIS A 148 -18.73 4.68 31.95
N GLU A 149 -19.45 5.74 32.35
CA GLU A 149 -19.73 6.91 31.49
C GLU A 149 -18.48 7.73 31.15
N ASP A 150 -17.46 7.67 32.01
CA ASP A 150 -16.15 8.31 31.88
C ASP A 150 -15.34 7.76 30.70
N LEU A 151 -15.55 6.50 30.34
CA LEU A 151 -14.92 5.85 29.19
C LEU A 151 -15.65 6.14 27.86
N VAL A 152 -16.86 6.72 27.91
CA VAL A 152 -17.66 7.00 26.71
C VAL A 152 -16.96 8.04 25.83
N GLY A 153 -16.69 7.66 24.57
CA GLY A 153 -15.86 8.41 23.62
C GLY A 153 -14.50 7.75 23.35
N THR A 154 -14.21 6.61 23.99
CA THR A 154 -13.04 5.77 23.72
C THR A 154 -13.43 4.29 23.55
N PRO A 155 -12.66 3.47 22.80
CA PRO A 155 -12.95 2.03 22.68
C PRO A 155 -12.82 1.32 24.03
N ALA A 156 -13.94 0.85 24.58
CA ALA A 156 -14.01 0.37 25.96
C ALA A 156 -14.92 -0.85 26.18
N SER A 157 -15.77 -1.20 25.21
CA SER A 157 -16.73 -2.30 25.36
C SER A 157 -16.14 -3.69 25.12
N CYS A 158 -16.93 -4.73 25.40
CA CYS A 158 -16.63 -6.13 25.08
C CYS A 158 -17.51 -6.66 23.92
N GLY A 159 -17.89 -5.78 22.99
CA GLY A 159 -18.66 -6.14 21.78
C GLY A 159 -19.80 -5.17 21.49
N CYS A 160 -20.45 -4.64 22.51
CA CYS A 160 -21.58 -3.70 22.39
C CYS A 160 -21.16 -2.27 21.99
N VAL A 161 -22.16 -1.42 21.76
CA VAL A 161 -22.00 0.04 21.64
C VAL A 161 -22.56 0.68 22.91
N ARG A 162 -21.68 1.25 23.73
CA ARG A 162 -22.07 1.93 24.97
C ARG A 162 -22.39 3.40 24.70
N MET A 163 -23.30 3.93 25.48
CA MET A 163 -23.69 5.34 25.50
C MET A 163 -23.82 5.80 26.96
N ARG A 164 -23.69 7.10 27.21
CA ARG A 164 -24.06 7.66 28.51
C ARG A 164 -25.57 7.45 28.74
N ASN A 165 -25.98 7.34 29.99
CA ASN A 165 -27.36 7.06 30.39
C ASN A 165 -28.35 8.11 29.89
N ALA A 166 -27.96 9.38 29.94
CA ALA A 166 -28.76 10.47 29.36
C ALA A 166 -28.83 10.37 27.83
N ASP A 167 -27.70 10.07 27.18
CA ASP A 167 -27.59 10.00 25.72
C ASP A 167 -28.37 8.81 25.16
N VAL A 168 -28.26 7.62 25.78
CA VAL A 168 -29.02 6.43 25.36
C VAL A 168 -30.51 6.63 25.56
N THR A 169 -30.93 7.36 26.60
CA THR A 169 -32.35 7.69 26.80
C THR A 169 -32.85 8.59 25.67
N ALA A 170 -32.11 9.65 25.36
CA ALA A 170 -32.45 10.57 24.26
C ALA A 170 -32.47 9.87 22.89
N PHE A 171 -31.52 8.97 22.64
CA PHE A 171 -31.51 8.15 21.43
C PHE A 171 -32.68 7.15 21.42
N PHE A 172 -32.93 6.46 22.51
CA PHE A 172 -34.01 5.48 22.66
C PHE A 172 -35.38 6.11 22.40
N ASP A 173 -35.63 7.34 22.83
CA ASP A 173 -36.90 8.03 22.58
C ASP A 173 -37.10 8.40 21.10
N ARG A 174 -36.01 8.56 20.35
CA ARG A 174 -36.03 8.89 18.91
C ARG A 174 -35.99 7.66 18.00
N ALA A 175 -35.30 6.60 18.43
CA ALA A 175 -35.13 5.37 17.65
C ALA A 175 -36.42 4.54 17.62
N ARG A 176 -36.65 3.85 16.50
CA ARG A 176 -37.77 2.92 16.30
C ARG A 176 -37.26 1.50 16.15
N GLU A 177 -38.05 0.53 16.57
CA GLU A 177 -37.83 -0.86 16.15
C GLU A 177 -37.96 -0.91 14.62
N GLY A 178 -37.00 -1.57 13.97
CA GLY A 178 -36.84 -1.58 12.52
C GLY A 178 -35.88 -0.52 11.96
N ASP A 179 -35.49 0.51 12.73
CA ASP A 179 -34.49 1.48 12.25
C ASP A 179 -33.15 0.78 11.94
N ILE A 180 -32.51 1.20 10.85
CA ILE A 180 -31.22 0.63 10.41
C ILE A 180 -30.09 1.23 11.23
N VAL A 181 -29.12 0.40 11.58
CA VAL A 181 -27.88 0.79 12.25
C VAL A 181 -26.71 0.37 11.38
N LEU A 182 -25.82 1.31 11.06
CA LEU A 182 -24.56 1.02 10.40
C LEU A 182 -23.44 1.14 11.43
N ILE A 183 -22.79 0.03 11.77
CA ILE A 183 -21.54 0.07 12.53
C ILE A 183 -20.40 0.18 11.53
N ALA A 184 -19.98 1.40 11.22
CA ALA A 184 -18.97 1.67 10.21
C ALA A 184 -17.57 1.39 10.80
N PRO A 185 -16.86 0.33 10.36
CA PRO A 185 -15.56 0.00 10.89
C PRO A 185 -14.54 1.10 10.59
N ALA A 186 -13.50 1.21 11.43
CA ALA A 186 -12.50 2.27 11.36
C ALA A 186 -11.71 2.30 10.04
N ASP A 187 -11.71 1.22 9.27
CA ASP A 187 -11.13 1.12 7.93
C ASP A 187 -12.07 1.61 6.81
N THR A 188 -13.32 1.97 7.15
CA THR A 188 -14.23 2.73 6.27
C THR A 188 -13.81 4.20 6.25
N ARG A 189 -12.51 4.47 6.08
CA ARG A 189 -12.04 5.84 5.90
C ARG A 189 -12.41 6.27 4.49
N VAL A 190 -13.45 7.10 4.42
CA VAL A 190 -13.86 7.71 3.16
C VAL A 190 -12.87 8.82 2.87
N VAL A 191 -12.10 8.64 1.80
CA VAL A 191 -11.39 9.75 1.17
C VAL A 191 -12.44 10.81 0.87
N PRO A 192 -12.34 12.02 1.44
CA PRO A 192 -13.31 13.08 1.15
C PRO A 192 -13.40 13.32 -0.36
N ASP A 193 -14.50 13.90 -0.82
CA ASP A 193 -14.60 14.32 -2.21
C ASP A 193 -13.37 15.17 -2.58
N LEU A 194 -12.66 14.78 -3.64
CA LEU A 194 -11.44 15.45 -4.08
C LEU A 194 -11.71 16.91 -4.50
N ALA A 195 -12.98 17.26 -4.78
CA ALA A 195 -13.41 18.63 -5.05
C ALA A 195 -13.69 19.45 -3.77
N SER A 196 -13.77 18.82 -2.59
CA SER A 196 -14.16 19.50 -1.35
C SER A 196 -13.12 20.49 -0.82
N GLY A 197 -11.88 20.45 -1.31
CA GLY A 197 -10.81 21.36 -0.88
C GLY A 197 -9.42 20.86 -1.24
N ARG A 198 -8.41 21.40 -0.57
CA ARG A 198 -7.01 21.03 -0.76
C ARG A 198 -6.66 19.80 0.07
N PHE A 199 -5.98 18.83 -0.54
CA PHE A 199 -5.39 17.70 0.16
C PHE A 199 -3.94 18.02 0.48
N HIS A 200 -3.55 17.91 1.74
CA HIS A 200 -2.18 18.15 2.20
C HIS A 200 -1.46 16.82 2.42
N TYR A 201 -0.32 16.60 1.79
CA TYR A 201 0.46 15.35 1.87
C TYR A 201 1.67 15.54 2.77
N ALA A 202 1.64 14.98 3.99
CA ALA A 202 2.82 14.96 4.86
C ALA A 202 3.74 13.80 4.48
N GLY A 203 5.03 14.08 4.29
CA GLY A 203 5.98 13.14 3.70
C GLY A 203 5.92 13.11 2.17
N LEU A 204 5.67 14.27 1.54
CA LEU A 204 5.52 14.46 0.10
C LEU A 204 6.72 13.94 -0.71
N GLY A 205 7.92 13.89 -0.13
CA GLY A 205 9.12 13.39 -0.77
C GLY A 205 9.17 11.87 -0.92
N GLY A 206 8.42 11.10 -0.14
CA GLY A 206 8.39 9.63 -0.26
C GLY A 206 7.85 9.19 -1.62
N SER A 207 8.45 8.16 -2.25
CA SER A 207 8.08 7.73 -3.62
C SER A 207 6.59 7.47 -3.81
N GLY A 208 5.96 6.74 -2.88
CA GLY A 208 4.52 6.47 -2.91
C GLY A 208 3.65 7.69 -2.62
N MET A 209 4.08 8.60 -1.76
CA MET A 209 3.33 9.84 -1.47
C MET A 209 3.41 10.82 -2.63
N SER A 210 4.62 11.02 -3.16
CA SER A 210 4.93 11.82 -4.34
C SER A 210 4.08 11.41 -5.54
N ALA A 211 3.95 10.11 -5.82
CA ALA A 211 3.19 9.62 -6.97
C ALA A 211 1.68 9.93 -6.85
N ILE A 212 1.09 9.70 -5.67
CA ILE A 212 -0.34 9.93 -5.42
C ILE A 212 -0.66 11.44 -5.44
N ALA A 213 0.20 12.27 -4.84
CA ALA A 213 0.05 13.73 -4.86
C ALA A 213 0.13 14.31 -6.29
N GLN A 214 1.10 13.86 -7.09
CA GLN A 214 1.22 14.24 -8.50
C GLN A 214 -0.01 13.82 -9.29
N PHE A 215 -0.44 12.57 -9.16
CA PHE A 215 -1.60 12.06 -9.88
C PHE A 215 -2.86 12.87 -9.56
N GLN A 216 -3.11 13.18 -8.28
CA GLN A 216 -4.23 14.03 -7.88
C GLN A 216 -4.15 15.43 -8.51
N ALA A 217 -2.97 16.07 -8.47
CA ALA A 217 -2.77 17.40 -9.05
C ALA A 217 -2.96 17.41 -10.57
N MET A 218 -2.39 16.43 -11.29
CA MET A 218 -2.52 16.30 -12.74
C MET A 218 -3.96 16.04 -13.19
N LYS A 219 -4.79 15.41 -12.35
CA LYS A 219 -6.24 15.24 -12.58
C LYS A 219 -7.07 16.46 -12.13
N GLY A 220 -6.41 17.58 -11.80
CA GLY A 220 -7.05 18.86 -11.46
C GLY A 220 -7.39 19.05 -9.98
N GLY A 221 -6.97 18.13 -9.11
CA GLY A 221 -7.17 18.26 -7.67
C GLY A 221 -6.27 19.32 -7.04
N ARG A 222 -6.73 19.94 -5.95
CA ARG A 222 -5.94 20.92 -5.19
C ARG A 222 -5.04 20.18 -4.21
N VAL A 223 -3.72 20.32 -4.37
CA VAL A 223 -2.73 19.56 -3.61
C VAL A 223 -1.67 20.46 -3.00
N SER A 224 -1.27 20.18 -1.77
CA SER A 224 -0.02 20.67 -1.18
C SER A 224 0.65 19.55 -0.40
N GLY A 225 1.86 19.78 0.12
CA GLY A 225 2.50 18.83 1.01
C GLY A 225 3.72 19.40 1.74
N SER A 226 4.28 18.58 2.61
CA SER A 226 5.46 18.89 3.42
C SER A 226 6.39 17.68 3.47
N ASP A 227 7.69 17.91 3.68
CA ASP A 227 8.64 16.83 3.95
C ASP A 227 9.88 17.39 4.65
N ARG A 228 10.39 16.68 5.66
CA ARG A 228 11.61 17.03 6.38
C ARG A 228 12.82 17.23 5.46
N ALA A 229 12.90 16.48 4.36
CA ALA A 229 13.97 16.63 3.39
C ALA A 229 13.96 18.04 2.76
N PHE A 230 12.78 18.60 2.47
CA PHE A 230 12.66 19.95 1.92
C PHE A 230 13.00 21.02 2.96
N ASP A 231 12.65 20.79 4.23
CA ASP A 231 12.99 21.69 5.34
C ASP A 231 14.50 21.75 5.59
N HIS A 232 15.21 20.66 5.34
CA HIS A 232 16.67 20.59 5.40
C HIS A 232 17.37 21.12 4.13
N GLY A 233 16.61 21.63 3.15
CA GLY A 233 17.15 22.13 1.89
C GLY A 233 17.60 21.04 0.92
N GLU A 234 17.20 19.79 1.16
CA GLU A 234 17.49 18.67 0.27
C GLU A 234 16.48 18.61 -0.89
N ARG A 235 16.85 17.89 -1.97
CA ARG A 235 15.95 17.57 -3.09
C ARG A 235 15.30 18.80 -3.77
N GLY A 236 16.01 19.92 -3.86
CA GLY A 236 15.52 21.15 -4.48
C GLY A 236 14.98 20.98 -5.90
N ALA A 237 15.56 20.09 -6.71
CA ALA A 237 15.04 19.77 -8.05
C ALA A 237 13.63 19.15 -8.00
N VAL A 238 13.39 18.21 -7.09
CA VAL A 238 12.08 17.56 -6.91
C VAL A 238 11.06 18.58 -6.39
N ARG A 239 11.47 19.47 -5.48
CA ARG A 239 10.62 20.58 -5.02
C ARG A 239 10.17 21.46 -6.20
N ALA A 240 11.09 21.87 -7.07
CA ALA A 240 10.76 22.69 -8.24
C ALA A 240 9.80 21.97 -9.19
N GLN A 241 9.93 20.65 -9.36
CA GLN A 241 9.00 19.85 -10.16
C GLN A 241 7.59 19.81 -9.55
N PHE A 242 7.46 19.70 -8.22
CA PHE A 242 6.15 19.80 -7.56
C PHE A 242 5.52 21.18 -7.75
N GLU A 243 6.30 22.25 -7.54
CA GLU A 243 5.83 23.63 -7.71
C GLU A 243 5.37 23.90 -9.16
N ALA A 244 6.07 23.34 -10.16
CA ALA A 244 5.67 23.41 -11.57
C ALA A 244 4.34 22.68 -11.87
N LEU A 245 3.99 21.66 -11.08
CA LEU A 245 2.69 20.99 -11.13
C LEU A 245 1.60 21.70 -10.32
N GLY A 246 1.90 22.87 -9.74
CA GLY A 246 0.97 23.61 -8.88
C GLY A 246 0.82 23.03 -7.47
N ILE A 247 1.71 22.12 -7.06
CA ILE A 247 1.72 21.53 -5.73
C ILE A 247 2.53 22.44 -4.79
N GLY A 248 1.85 23.09 -3.84
CA GLY A 248 2.52 23.93 -2.85
C GLY A 248 3.31 23.10 -1.85
N VAL A 249 4.60 23.42 -1.66
CA VAL A 249 5.47 22.77 -0.66
C VAL A 249 5.61 23.66 0.57
N TYR A 250 5.13 23.17 1.72
CA TYR A 250 5.09 23.87 3.00
C TYR A 250 6.13 23.29 3.97
N PRO A 251 6.59 24.07 4.96
CA PRO A 251 7.31 23.53 6.10
C PRO A 251 6.48 22.49 6.85
N GLN A 252 7.11 21.45 7.39
CA GLN A 252 6.45 20.40 8.17
C GLN A 252 6.18 20.85 9.62
N ASP A 253 5.50 22.00 9.78
CA ASP A 253 5.29 22.70 11.04
C ASP A 253 3.79 22.91 11.40
N GLY A 254 2.87 22.33 10.61
CA GLY A 254 1.43 22.51 10.77
C GLY A 254 0.84 23.63 9.91
N SER A 255 1.67 24.50 9.32
CA SER A 255 1.20 25.64 8.52
C SER A 255 0.47 25.23 7.23
N GLY A 256 0.73 24.03 6.71
CA GLY A 256 0.04 23.46 5.55
C GLY A 256 -1.44 23.12 5.79
N ILE A 257 -1.85 22.97 7.06
CA ILE A 257 -3.21 22.58 7.47
C ILE A 257 -4.11 23.82 7.63
N GLY A 258 -4.37 24.51 6.51
CA GLY A 258 -5.26 25.68 6.45
C GLY A 258 -6.75 25.37 6.57
N GLU A 259 -7.61 26.40 6.57
CA GLU A 259 -9.08 26.26 6.61
C GLU A 259 -9.64 25.52 5.38
N ASP A 260 -8.97 25.63 4.24
CA ASP A 260 -9.35 24.96 3.00
C ASP A 260 -8.74 23.55 2.85
N CYS A 261 -8.12 23.01 3.91
CA CYS A 261 -7.58 21.66 3.94
C CYS A 261 -8.71 20.64 4.14
N ALA A 262 -9.06 19.92 3.08
CA ALA A 262 -10.09 18.89 3.09
C ALA A 262 -9.62 17.59 3.75
N ALA A 263 -8.34 17.25 3.62
CA ALA A 263 -7.74 16.10 4.26
C ALA A 263 -6.22 16.24 4.38
N LEU A 264 -5.68 15.66 5.44
CA LEU A 264 -4.25 15.34 5.57
C LEU A 264 -4.02 13.91 5.08
N VAL A 265 -3.18 13.72 4.07
CA VAL A 265 -2.72 12.40 3.61
C VAL A 265 -1.38 12.09 4.25
N VAL A 266 -1.26 10.91 4.86
CA VAL A 266 -0.05 10.47 5.58
C VAL A 266 0.40 9.09 5.12
N SER A 267 1.70 8.82 5.21
CA SER A 267 2.24 7.45 5.10
C SER A 267 2.53 6.89 6.50
N THR A 268 2.84 5.59 6.57
CA THR A 268 3.30 4.93 7.81
C THR A 268 4.57 5.55 8.40
N ALA A 269 5.36 6.27 7.58
CA ALA A 269 6.57 6.95 8.03
C ALA A 269 6.31 8.31 8.71
N VAL A 270 5.07 8.80 8.72
CA VAL A 270 4.69 10.06 9.38
C VAL A 270 4.18 9.75 10.78
N GLU A 271 4.95 10.14 11.80
CA GLU A 271 4.61 9.91 13.20
C GLU A 271 3.51 10.89 13.69
N GLU A 272 2.71 10.50 14.69
CA GLU A 272 1.67 11.40 15.25
C GLU A 272 2.24 12.69 15.87
N SER A 273 3.53 12.67 16.24
CA SER A 273 4.26 13.83 16.77
C SER A 273 4.62 14.86 15.69
N VAL A 274 4.47 14.53 14.41
CA VAL A 274 4.71 15.48 13.31
C VAL A 274 3.69 16.63 13.42
N PRO A 275 4.13 17.91 13.39
CA PRO A 275 3.25 19.06 13.58
C PRO A 275 2.02 19.11 12.65
N ASP A 276 2.16 18.68 11.40
CA ASP A 276 1.03 18.58 10.45
C ASP A 276 -0.04 17.61 10.95
N PHE A 277 0.37 16.45 11.47
CA PHE A 277 -0.55 15.45 12.03
C PHE A 277 -1.25 16.00 13.27
N ALA A 278 -0.48 16.56 14.21
CA ALA A 278 -1.02 17.14 15.44
C ALA A 278 -2.02 18.26 15.14
N THR A 279 -1.71 19.13 14.16
CA THR A 279 -2.58 20.24 13.74
C THR A 279 -3.86 19.74 13.06
N ALA A 280 -3.76 18.74 12.18
CA ALA A 280 -4.93 18.13 11.55
C ALA A 280 -5.88 17.52 12.61
N LYS A 281 -5.33 16.82 13.60
CA LYS A 281 -6.09 16.25 14.73
C LYS A 281 -6.76 17.34 15.56
N GLN A 282 -6.03 18.42 15.88
CA GLN A 282 -6.56 19.56 16.64
C GLN A 282 -7.70 20.29 15.90
N ARG A 283 -7.59 20.43 14.57
CA ARG A 283 -8.57 21.12 13.72
C ARG A 283 -9.71 20.21 13.22
N GLY A 284 -9.67 18.92 13.53
CA GLY A 284 -10.67 17.95 13.08
C GLY A 284 -10.61 17.65 11.57
N VAL A 285 -9.49 17.97 10.91
CA VAL A 285 -9.27 17.66 9.49
C VAL A 285 -9.15 16.14 9.32
N PRO A 286 -9.88 15.51 8.38
CA PRO A 286 -9.75 14.08 8.10
C PRO A 286 -8.31 13.68 7.81
N ILE A 287 -7.84 12.60 8.44
CA ILE A 287 -6.53 12.00 8.18
C ILE A 287 -6.74 10.74 7.35
N VAL A 288 -6.18 10.72 6.14
CA VAL A 288 -6.27 9.64 5.17
C VAL A 288 -4.91 8.97 5.06
N HIS A 289 -4.86 7.66 5.18
CA HIS A 289 -3.62 6.94 4.95
C HIS A 289 -3.33 6.82 3.44
N ARG A 290 -2.05 6.83 3.07
CA ARG A 290 -1.56 6.68 1.68
C ARG A 290 -2.23 5.52 0.94
N SER A 291 -2.34 4.37 1.61
CA SER A 291 -2.94 3.17 1.01
C SER A 291 -4.44 3.32 0.74
N GLU A 292 -5.14 4.13 1.53
CA GLU A 292 -6.56 4.43 1.34
C GLU A 292 -6.76 5.38 0.16
N MET A 293 -5.90 6.40 0.04
CA MET A 293 -5.88 7.29 -1.11
C MET A 293 -5.59 6.52 -2.42
N LEU A 294 -4.62 5.61 -2.39
CA LEU A 294 -4.33 4.76 -3.56
C LEU A 294 -5.49 3.80 -3.85
N ALA A 295 -6.09 3.18 -2.83
CA ALA A 295 -7.27 2.31 -3.01
C ALA A 295 -8.46 3.05 -3.61
N HIS A 296 -8.66 4.32 -3.22
CA HIS A 296 -9.67 5.19 -3.82
C HIS A 296 -9.42 5.37 -5.33
N PHE A 297 -8.20 5.69 -5.74
CA PHE A 297 -7.85 5.80 -7.17
C PHE A 297 -7.97 4.46 -7.90
N VAL A 298 -7.47 3.37 -7.33
CA VAL A 298 -7.62 2.02 -7.92
C VAL A 298 -9.10 1.70 -8.17
N GLY A 299 -9.98 2.04 -7.23
CA GLY A 299 -11.40 1.76 -7.34
C GLY A 299 -12.18 2.70 -8.26
N ALA A 300 -11.69 3.92 -8.48
CA ALA A 300 -12.35 4.97 -9.27
C ALA A 300 -12.04 4.92 -10.78
N TYR A 301 -10.95 4.26 -11.17
CA TYR A 301 -10.50 4.14 -12.56
C TYR A 301 -10.61 2.68 -13.05
N ARG A 302 -10.56 2.49 -14.37
CA ARG A 302 -10.39 1.16 -14.99
C ARG A 302 -8.94 0.71 -14.80
N SER A 303 -8.64 0.27 -13.58
CA SER A 303 -7.27 0.10 -13.12
C SER A 303 -6.67 -1.28 -13.41
N ILE A 304 -5.36 -1.30 -13.69
CA ILE A 304 -4.51 -2.48 -13.80
C ILE A 304 -3.56 -2.47 -12.60
N ALA A 305 -3.83 -3.31 -11.60
CA ALA A 305 -3.01 -3.41 -10.39
C ALA A 305 -1.99 -4.54 -10.51
N VAL A 306 -0.70 -4.18 -10.54
CA VAL A 306 0.41 -5.12 -10.73
C VAL A 306 1.06 -5.46 -9.38
N THR A 307 0.97 -6.73 -8.98
CA THR A 307 1.51 -7.25 -7.72
C THR A 307 2.38 -8.49 -7.92
N GLY A 308 3.11 -8.90 -6.89
CA GLY A 308 4.07 -10.01 -6.94
C GLY A 308 5.35 -9.68 -6.18
N THR A 309 6.09 -10.71 -5.76
CA THR A 309 7.31 -10.51 -4.97
C THR A 309 8.38 -9.71 -5.74
N SER A 310 8.49 -9.93 -7.05
CA SER A 310 9.49 -9.33 -7.93
C SER A 310 8.87 -8.85 -9.26
N GLY A 311 9.45 -7.80 -9.86
CA GLY A 311 9.07 -7.33 -11.20
C GLY A 311 7.96 -6.27 -11.27
N LYS A 312 7.29 -5.94 -10.16
CA LYS A 312 6.12 -5.03 -10.12
C LYS A 312 6.33 -3.71 -10.86
N SER A 313 7.37 -2.93 -10.50
CA SER A 313 7.65 -1.63 -11.12
C SER A 313 7.97 -1.77 -12.61
N THR A 314 8.72 -2.80 -13.01
CA THR A 314 9.08 -3.06 -14.41
C THR A 314 7.85 -3.38 -15.25
N VAL A 315 6.99 -4.29 -14.78
CA VAL A 315 5.76 -4.64 -15.50
C VAL A 315 4.79 -3.45 -15.54
N THR A 316 4.71 -2.66 -14.48
CA THR A 316 3.93 -1.41 -14.45
C THR A 316 4.40 -0.45 -15.53
N GLY A 317 5.72 -0.21 -15.65
CA GLY A 317 6.30 0.65 -16.68
C GLY A 317 6.14 0.10 -18.09
N MET A 318 6.38 -1.19 -18.31
CA MET A 318 6.17 -1.83 -19.63
C MET A 318 4.70 -1.77 -20.07
N THR A 319 3.76 -2.00 -19.14
CA THR A 319 2.32 -1.88 -19.41
C THR A 319 1.96 -0.45 -19.78
N PHE A 320 2.47 0.53 -19.03
CA PHE A 320 2.27 1.95 -19.34
C PHE A 320 2.84 2.33 -20.72
N GLU A 321 4.05 1.87 -21.05
CA GLU A 321 4.71 2.14 -22.34
C GLU A 321 3.91 1.57 -23.51
N ILE A 322 3.43 0.33 -23.41
CA ILE A 322 2.58 -0.29 -24.44
C ILE A 322 1.29 0.51 -24.61
N LEU A 323 0.55 0.76 -23.52
CA LEU A 323 -0.72 1.49 -23.56
C LEU A 323 -0.52 2.90 -24.15
N ARG A 324 0.50 3.63 -23.71
CA ARG A 324 0.80 4.99 -24.19
C ARG A 324 1.22 5.00 -25.65
N GLY A 325 2.13 4.09 -26.06
CA GLY A 325 2.61 3.99 -27.44
C GLY A 325 1.55 3.51 -28.42
N MET A 326 0.49 2.84 -27.94
CA MET A 326 -0.69 2.47 -28.73
C MET A 326 -1.78 3.56 -28.72
N GLY A 327 -1.53 4.72 -28.09
CA GLY A 327 -2.47 5.83 -28.07
C GLY A 327 -3.67 5.65 -27.13
N ALA A 328 -3.58 4.75 -26.14
CA ALA A 328 -4.66 4.52 -25.17
C ALA A 328 -4.71 5.58 -24.06
N GLU A 329 -3.79 6.56 -24.08
CA GLU A 329 -3.71 7.69 -23.12
C GLU A 329 -3.86 7.26 -21.64
N PRO A 330 -3.08 6.29 -21.14
CA PRO A 330 -3.21 5.77 -19.79
C PRO A 330 -2.67 6.73 -18.74
N SER A 331 -3.11 6.56 -17.49
CA SER A 331 -2.42 7.07 -16.31
C SER A 331 -1.53 6.01 -15.68
N VAL A 332 -0.53 6.42 -14.89
CA VAL A 332 0.31 5.50 -14.09
C VAL A 332 0.63 6.07 -12.71
N ILE A 333 0.66 5.19 -11.71
CA ILE A 333 1.20 5.42 -10.37
C ILE A 333 2.16 4.26 -10.08
N THR A 334 3.45 4.54 -9.92
CA THR A 334 4.47 3.50 -9.71
C THR A 334 5.44 3.87 -8.59
N GLY A 335 6.07 2.86 -7.98
CA GLY A 335 7.11 3.04 -6.97
C GLY A 335 8.51 3.24 -7.56
N GLY A 336 8.72 2.94 -8.84
CA GLY A 336 9.99 3.14 -9.55
C GLY A 336 9.90 4.26 -10.58
N ASP A 337 10.92 5.10 -10.66
CA ASP A 337 10.92 6.22 -11.59
C ASP A 337 11.02 5.75 -13.05
N LEU A 338 10.17 6.26 -13.92
CA LEU A 338 10.20 6.02 -15.37
C LEU A 338 11.14 7.05 -16.03
N PRO A 339 12.30 6.61 -16.58
CA PRO A 339 13.25 7.53 -17.23
C PRO A 339 12.64 8.30 -18.40
N ALA A 340 11.70 7.70 -19.13
CA ALA A 340 10.98 8.37 -20.22
C ALA A 340 10.20 9.61 -19.73
N LEU A 341 9.53 9.50 -18.58
CA LEU A 341 8.82 10.63 -17.97
C LEU A 341 9.80 11.65 -17.35
N GLN A 342 10.93 11.20 -16.81
CA GLN A 342 11.98 12.11 -16.34
C GLN A 342 12.57 12.95 -17.48
N ALA A 343 12.73 12.38 -18.67
CA ALA A 343 13.15 13.10 -19.86
C ALA A 343 12.13 14.18 -20.30
N GLU A 344 10.86 14.02 -19.93
CA GLU A 344 9.79 15.02 -20.11
C GLU A 344 9.74 16.08 -19.00
N GLY A 345 10.66 16.04 -18.04
CA GLY A 345 10.75 16.98 -16.92
C GLY A 345 9.92 16.61 -15.69
N LEU A 346 9.24 15.46 -15.71
CA LEU A 346 8.47 14.95 -14.56
C LEU A 346 9.37 14.24 -13.55
N ILE A 347 8.85 13.97 -12.35
CA ILE A 347 9.59 13.22 -11.32
C ILE A 347 9.83 11.77 -11.76
N GLY A 348 8.87 11.20 -12.49
CA GLY A 348 8.98 9.88 -13.15
C GLY A 348 8.10 8.79 -12.55
N ASN A 349 7.50 9.00 -11.39
CA ASN A 349 6.71 7.99 -10.67
C ASN A 349 5.19 8.15 -10.81
N ALA A 350 4.72 9.16 -11.56
CA ALA A 350 3.30 9.35 -11.88
C ALA A 350 3.10 10.05 -13.23
N TYR A 351 2.00 9.73 -13.90
CA TYR A 351 1.52 10.42 -15.10
C TYR A 351 -0.01 10.33 -15.18
N ALA A 352 -0.66 11.35 -15.73
CA ALA A 352 -2.11 11.34 -15.98
C ALA A 352 -2.42 11.54 -17.46
N GLY A 353 -2.77 10.45 -18.15
CA GLY A 353 -3.40 10.50 -19.47
C GLY A 353 -4.89 10.86 -19.41
N ALA A 354 -5.51 10.99 -20.59
CA ALA A 354 -6.90 11.42 -20.75
C ALA A 354 -7.94 10.29 -20.59
N SER A 355 -7.54 9.02 -20.72
CA SER A 355 -8.45 7.88 -20.56
C SER A 355 -8.78 7.57 -19.09
N ASP A 356 -9.68 6.61 -18.91
CA ASP A 356 -10.03 6.01 -17.62
C ASP A 356 -9.07 4.90 -17.18
N LEU A 357 -8.05 4.57 -17.98
CA LEU A 357 -7.06 3.54 -17.65
C LEU A 357 -6.05 4.06 -16.63
N LEU A 358 -5.81 3.26 -15.59
CA LEU A 358 -4.81 3.53 -14.57
C LEU A 358 -3.94 2.29 -14.33
N VAL A 359 -2.65 2.35 -14.66
CA VAL A 359 -1.70 1.31 -14.29
C VAL A 359 -1.11 1.63 -12.92
N VAL A 360 -1.14 0.69 -12.00
CA VAL A 360 -0.73 0.91 -10.61
C VAL A 360 0.16 -0.23 -10.14
N GLU A 361 1.30 0.15 -9.58
CA GLU A 361 2.12 -0.77 -8.80
C GLU A 361 1.45 -1.05 -7.44
N ALA A 362 1.10 -2.30 -7.19
CA ALA A 362 0.41 -2.75 -5.99
C ALA A 362 1.34 -3.60 -5.13
N ASP A 363 1.88 -2.99 -4.08
CA ASP A 363 2.85 -3.63 -3.18
C ASP A 363 2.15 -4.42 -2.07
N GLU A 364 2.55 -5.67 -1.89
CA GLU A 364 2.10 -6.55 -0.82
C GLU A 364 2.74 -6.21 0.54
N SER A 365 3.84 -5.44 0.54
CA SER A 365 4.70 -5.34 1.72
C SER A 365 4.10 -4.64 2.94
N ASP A 366 3.28 -3.63 2.72
CA ASP A 366 2.57 -2.91 3.79
C ASP A 366 1.15 -3.45 4.06
N GLY A 367 0.79 -4.57 3.42
CA GLY A 367 -0.52 -5.20 3.56
C GLY A 367 -1.67 -4.41 2.92
N SER A 368 -1.39 -3.35 2.16
CA SER A 368 -2.42 -2.52 1.53
C SER A 368 -3.16 -3.20 0.38
N LEU A 369 -2.56 -4.24 -0.22
CA LEU A 369 -3.10 -4.97 -1.37
C LEU A 369 -4.56 -5.40 -1.18
N VAL A 370 -4.94 -5.82 0.04
CA VAL A 370 -6.29 -6.30 0.37
C VAL A 370 -7.38 -5.21 0.26
N ARG A 371 -6.99 -3.93 0.19
CA ARG A 371 -7.92 -2.80 0.06
C ARG A 371 -8.32 -2.57 -1.39
N TYR A 372 -7.50 -3.02 -2.33
CA TYR A 372 -7.66 -2.71 -3.75
C TYR A 372 -8.80 -3.51 -4.37
N ALA A 373 -9.52 -2.87 -5.29
CA ALA A 373 -10.58 -3.49 -6.08
C ALA A 373 -10.36 -3.10 -7.55
N PRO A 374 -9.31 -3.65 -8.19
CA PRO A 374 -8.93 -3.24 -9.53
C PRO A 374 -9.89 -3.79 -10.58
N SER A 375 -9.84 -3.21 -11.79
CA SER A 375 -10.53 -3.80 -12.94
C SER A 375 -9.77 -5.04 -13.41
N ILE A 376 -8.45 -4.92 -13.55
CA ILE A 376 -7.54 -6.02 -13.92
C ILE A 376 -6.50 -6.18 -12.81
N GLY A 377 -6.41 -7.38 -12.24
CA GLY A 377 -5.35 -7.73 -11.30
C GLY A 377 -4.24 -8.51 -12.02
N VAL A 378 -2.97 -8.22 -11.75
CA VAL A 378 -1.82 -8.94 -12.32
C VAL A 378 -0.98 -9.51 -11.17
N ILE A 379 -0.89 -10.83 -11.07
CA ILE A 379 -0.06 -11.53 -10.07
C ILE A 379 1.15 -12.11 -10.79
N LEU A 380 2.33 -11.57 -10.50
CA LEU A 380 3.54 -11.91 -11.25
C LEU A 380 4.18 -13.23 -10.82
N ASN A 381 4.43 -13.37 -9.53
CA ASN A 381 5.15 -14.47 -8.89
C ASN A 381 4.84 -14.46 -7.39
N LEU A 382 5.07 -15.61 -6.74
CA LEU A 382 4.92 -15.79 -5.30
C LEU A 382 6.20 -16.41 -4.74
N GLN A 383 6.96 -15.61 -4.00
CA GLN A 383 8.26 -15.99 -3.43
C GLN A 383 8.42 -15.42 -2.04
N ARG A 384 9.31 -16.02 -1.23
CA ARG A 384 9.66 -15.54 0.10
C ARG A 384 10.52 -14.28 0.00
N ASP A 385 10.17 -13.24 0.75
CA ASP A 385 10.89 -11.96 0.77
C ASP A 385 10.90 -11.36 2.18
N HIS A 386 9.94 -10.49 2.50
CA HIS A 386 9.80 -9.85 3.81
C HIS A 386 8.61 -10.41 4.61
N LYS A 387 7.85 -11.34 4.02
CA LYS A 387 6.72 -12.08 4.59
C LYS A 387 6.82 -13.55 4.21
N GLU A 388 6.18 -14.40 4.99
CA GLU A 388 5.99 -15.80 4.63
C GLU A 388 5.02 -15.91 3.45
N MET A 389 5.21 -16.95 2.62
CA MET A 389 4.47 -17.11 1.37
C MET A 389 2.95 -17.25 1.60
N ASP A 390 2.53 -17.90 2.69
CA ASP A 390 1.12 -18.09 3.01
C ASP A 390 0.40 -16.75 3.29
N GLU A 391 1.10 -15.80 3.91
CA GLU A 391 0.55 -14.46 4.16
C GLU A 391 0.34 -13.70 2.85
N VAL A 392 1.32 -13.74 1.95
CA VAL A 392 1.23 -13.12 0.62
C VAL A 392 0.14 -13.79 -0.23
N ALA A 393 0.04 -15.12 -0.16
CA ALA A 393 -1.00 -15.91 -0.83
C ALA A 393 -2.41 -15.51 -0.38
N ALA A 394 -2.62 -15.25 0.91
CA ALA A 394 -3.90 -14.76 1.43
C ALA A 394 -4.26 -13.36 0.87
N MET A 395 -3.26 -12.49 0.71
CA MET A 395 -3.46 -11.17 0.07
C MET A 395 -3.82 -11.32 -1.42
N PHE A 396 -3.19 -12.24 -2.14
CA PHE A 396 -3.51 -12.54 -3.54
C PHE A 396 -4.92 -13.14 -3.69
N ALA A 397 -5.35 -14.01 -2.77
CA ALA A 397 -6.72 -14.52 -2.75
C ALA A 397 -7.75 -13.39 -2.56
N THR A 398 -7.43 -12.42 -1.71
CA THR A 398 -8.27 -11.24 -1.50
C THR A 398 -8.32 -10.34 -2.74
N LEU A 399 -7.17 -10.07 -3.36
CA LEU A 399 -7.09 -9.30 -4.61
C LEU A 399 -7.90 -9.98 -5.71
N ARG A 400 -7.79 -11.32 -5.83
CA ARG A 400 -8.58 -12.12 -6.77
C ARG A 400 -10.06 -11.92 -6.58
N ALA A 401 -10.56 -12.06 -5.34
CA ALA A 401 -11.97 -11.89 -5.03
C ALA A 401 -12.50 -10.47 -5.32
N ARG A 402 -11.62 -9.46 -5.31
CA ARG A 402 -11.96 -8.04 -5.50
C ARG A 402 -11.69 -7.53 -6.92
N THR A 403 -11.06 -8.33 -7.78
CA THR A 403 -10.80 -7.99 -9.18
C THR A 403 -12.10 -8.06 -9.98
N ARG A 404 -12.45 -6.98 -10.69
CA ARG A 404 -13.78 -6.80 -11.29
C ARG A 404 -13.94 -7.40 -12.68
N GLU A 405 -12.91 -7.32 -13.53
CA GLU A 405 -12.96 -7.82 -14.91
C GLU A 405 -12.22 -9.15 -15.05
N ARG A 406 -10.89 -9.16 -14.87
CA ARG A 406 -10.09 -10.36 -15.11
C ARG A 406 -8.75 -10.33 -14.37
N LEU A 407 -8.29 -11.51 -13.98
CA LEU A 407 -6.93 -11.71 -13.46
C LEU A 407 -5.97 -12.12 -14.58
N VAL A 408 -4.74 -11.64 -14.46
CA VAL A 408 -3.56 -12.10 -15.21
C VAL A 408 -2.60 -12.73 -14.20
N VAL A 409 -2.14 -13.95 -14.43
CA VAL A 409 -1.36 -14.72 -13.45
C VAL A 409 -0.16 -15.39 -14.13
N GLY A 410 0.99 -15.40 -13.46
CA GLY A 410 2.16 -16.16 -13.92
C GLY A 410 1.86 -17.66 -14.05
N ASP A 411 2.68 -18.38 -14.82
CA ASP A 411 2.47 -19.80 -15.11
C ASP A 411 3.08 -20.78 -14.08
N ASP A 412 3.75 -20.24 -13.05
CA ASP A 412 4.32 -20.99 -11.93
C ASP A 412 3.26 -21.83 -11.18
N GLU A 413 3.62 -23.05 -10.78
CA GLU A 413 2.70 -24.00 -10.14
C GLU A 413 2.13 -23.47 -8.81
N ASN A 414 2.93 -22.72 -8.05
CA ASN A 414 2.49 -22.15 -6.78
C ASN A 414 1.45 -21.02 -6.93
N LEU A 415 1.15 -20.59 -8.17
CA LEU A 415 0.07 -19.64 -8.47
C LEU A 415 -1.23 -20.32 -8.91
N ASP A 416 -1.28 -21.66 -9.01
CA ASP A 416 -2.47 -22.42 -9.38
C ASP A 416 -3.74 -22.09 -8.58
N PRO A 417 -3.67 -21.84 -7.25
CA PRO A 417 -4.84 -21.44 -6.47
C PRO A 417 -5.53 -20.15 -6.97
N PHE A 418 -4.82 -19.28 -7.70
CA PHE A 418 -5.34 -18.00 -8.19
C PHE A 418 -5.78 -18.04 -9.66
N ALA A 419 -5.39 -19.09 -10.39
CA ALA A 419 -5.46 -19.11 -11.85
C ALA A 419 -6.83 -19.46 -12.43
N GLY A 420 -7.81 -19.89 -11.62
CA GLY A 420 -9.14 -20.24 -12.11
C GLY A 420 -9.84 -19.04 -12.78
N GLY A 421 -10.03 -19.11 -14.10
CA GLY A 421 -10.59 -18.04 -14.94
C GLY A 421 -9.60 -16.93 -15.33
N ALA A 422 -8.34 -17.00 -14.88
CA ALA A 422 -7.30 -16.04 -15.19
C ALA A 422 -6.74 -16.23 -16.62
N LEU A 423 -6.11 -15.19 -17.15
CA LEU A 423 -5.20 -15.30 -18.30
C LEU A 423 -3.79 -15.61 -17.79
N ARG A 424 -3.20 -16.72 -18.21
CA ARG A 424 -1.84 -17.10 -17.82
C ARG A 424 -0.80 -16.51 -18.75
N PHE A 425 0.33 -16.07 -18.20
CA PHE A 425 1.48 -15.64 -18.98
C PHE A 425 2.74 -16.38 -18.53
N GLY A 426 3.69 -16.57 -19.44
CA GLY A 426 4.97 -17.19 -19.12
C GLY A 426 5.61 -17.92 -20.28
N LEU A 427 6.52 -18.85 -19.97
CA LEU A 427 7.33 -19.55 -20.98
C LEU A 427 6.91 -21.01 -21.15
N SER A 428 6.16 -21.56 -20.20
CA SER A 428 5.72 -22.95 -20.24
C SER A 428 4.51 -23.14 -21.16
N GLU A 429 4.19 -24.40 -21.44
CA GLU A 429 2.96 -24.80 -22.17
C GLU A 429 1.66 -24.46 -21.42
N ARG A 430 1.75 -24.03 -20.14
CA ARG A 430 0.60 -23.66 -19.32
C ARG A 430 0.14 -22.21 -19.55
N ALA A 431 0.93 -21.41 -20.26
CA ALA A 431 0.67 -19.99 -20.48
C ALA A 431 -0.24 -19.76 -21.71
N ASP A 432 -1.24 -18.89 -21.55
CA ASP A 432 -2.05 -18.41 -22.67
C ASP A 432 -1.29 -17.37 -23.50
N ILE A 433 -0.58 -16.46 -22.83
CA ILE A 433 0.38 -15.52 -23.42
C ILE A 433 1.78 -16.10 -23.22
N ARG A 434 2.21 -16.87 -24.22
CA ARG A 434 3.44 -17.65 -24.16
C ARG A 434 4.58 -17.04 -24.95
N GLY A 435 5.72 -16.85 -24.30
CA GLY A 435 6.99 -16.52 -24.96
C GLY A 435 7.67 -17.76 -25.53
N ARG A 436 8.07 -17.70 -26.80
CA ARG A 436 8.83 -18.75 -27.52
C ARG A 436 10.09 -18.16 -28.17
N ASP A 437 11.00 -19.03 -28.59
CA ASP A 437 12.21 -18.66 -29.35
C ASP A 437 13.00 -17.51 -28.70
N VAL A 438 13.22 -17.64 -27.39
CA VAL A 438 13.85 -16.58 -26.59
C VAL A 438 15.35 -16.51 -26.91
N GLU A 439 15.78 -15.36 -27.40
CA GLU A 439 17.18 -15.03 -27.65
C GLU A 439 17.64 -13.91 -26.72
N HIS A 440 18.80 -14.10 -26.08
CA HIS A 440 19.39 -13.12 -25.19
C HIS A 440 20.61 -12.44 -25.80
N SER A 441 20.72 -11.14 -25.54
CA SER A 441 21.90 -10.36 -25.85
C SER A 441 22.30 -9.49 -24.64
N PRO A 442 23.54 -8.96 -24.61
CA PRO A 442 23.94 -7.99 -23.60
C PRO A 442 23.08 -6.71 -23.60
N SER A 443 22.42 -6.40 -24.71
CA SER A 443 21.62 -5.19 -24.90
C SER A 443 20.11 -5.39 -24.69
N GLY A 444 19.63 -6.62 -24.53
CA GLY A 444 18.20 -6.90 -24.54
C GLY A 444 17.85 -8.36 -24.75
N ALA A 445 16.58 -8.61 -25.06
CA ALA A 445 16.09 -9.94 -25.41
C ALA A 445 15.09 -9.86 -26.58
N ARG A 446 15.00 -10.96 -27.33
CA ARG A 446 14.00 -11.16 -28.38
C ARG A 446 13.22 -12.43 -28.10
N PHE A 447 11.95 -12.45 -28.45
CA PHE A 447 11.07 -13.60 -28.27
C PHE A 447 9.82 -13.46 -29.16
N MET A 448 9.12 -14.58 -29.36
CA MET A 448 7.86 -14.64 -30.09
C MET A 448 6.69 -14.80 -29.13
N VAL A 449 5.58 -14.10 -29.39
CA VAL A 449 4.26 -14.38 -28.79
C VAL A 449 3.30 -14.59 -29.95
N ASP A 450 2.68 -15.76 -30.01
CA ASP A 450 2.01 -16.24 -31.22
C ASP A 450 2.95 -16.08 -32.44
N ASP A 451 2.53 -15.31 -33.45
CA ASP A 451 3.32 -15.03 -34.67
C ASP A 451 3.98 -13.63 -34.66
N VAL A 452 3.98 -12.94 -33.52
CA VAL A 452 4.53 -11.58 -33.37
C VAL A 452 5.89 -11.62 -32.67
N ALA A 453 6.89 -11.01 -33.31
CA ALA A 453 8.22 -10.85 -32.74
C ALA A 453 8.28 -9.62 -31.82
N PHE A 454 8.81 -9.82 -30.62
CA PHE A 454 9.06 -8.76 -29.64
C PHE A 454 10.57 -8.62 -29.41
N GLU A 455 10.99 -7.37 -29.21
CA GLU A 455 12.34 -7.01 -28.78
C GLU A 455 12.21 -6.07 -27.58
N ILE A 456 12.98 -6.34 -26.53
CA ILE A 456 13.04 -5.50 -25.33
C ILE A 456 14.47 -5.04 -25.09
N PRO A 457 14.73 -3.74 -24.87
CA PRO A 457 16.07 -3.18 -24.68
C PRO A 457 16.57 -3.37 -23.23
N VAL A 458 16.03 -4.35 -22.52
CA VAL A 458 16.41 -4.72 -21.15
C VAL A 458 16.79 -6.20 -21.12
N PRO A 459 18.04 -6.54 -20.75
CA PRO A 459 18.49 -7.93 -20.76
C PRO A 459 17.90 -8.76 -19.61
N GLY A 460 18.01 -10.09 -19.74
CA GLY A 460 17.65 -11.06 -18.70
C GLY A 460 16.29 -11.77 -18.92
N MET A 461 16.26 -13.06 -18.62
CA MET A 461 15.05 -13.91 -18.73
C MET A 461 13.85 -13.35 -17.94
N HIS A 462 14.12 -12.81 -16.74
CA HIS A 462 13.07 -12.21 -15.90
C HIS A 462 12.41 -10.99 -16.56
N ASN A 463 13.11 -10.28 -17.44
CA ASN A 463 12.52 -9.18 -18.19
C ASN A 463 11.67 -9.66 -19.37
N VAL A 464 11.96 -10.85 -19.92
CA VAL A 464 11.06 -11.50 -20.89
C VAL A 464 9.75 -11.89 -20.21
N THR A 465 9.80 -12.52 -19.03
CA THR A 465 8.57 -12.85 -18.29
C THR A 465 7.80 -11.61 -17.84
N ASN A 466 8.48 -10.53 -17.42
CA ASN A 466 7.86 -9.23 -17.16
C ASN A 466 7.16 -8.66 -18.41
N ALA A 467 7.81 -8.73 -19.57
CA ALA A 467 7.23 -8.28 -20.83
C ALA A 467 5.97 -9.08 -21.20
N LEU A 468 5.99 -10.40 -21.01
CA LEU A 468 4.82 -11.25 -21.22
C LEU A 468 3.66 -10.88 -20.29
N ALA A 469 3.94 -10.55 -19.02
CA ALA A 469 2.93 -10.05 -18.09
C ALA A 469 2.28 -8.73 -18.57
N ALA A 470 3.11 -7.79 -19.04
CA ALA A 470 2.64 -6.51 -19.57
C ALA A 470 1.80 -6.68 -20.85
N ILE A 471 2.23 -7.57 -21.75
CA ILE A 471 1.49 -7.95 -22.96
C ILE A 471 0.13 -8.56 -22.55
N ALA A 472 0.10 -9.50 -21.61
CA ALA A 472 -1.12 -10.13 -21.12
C ALA A 472 -2.10 -9.12 -20.47
N ALA A 473 -1.59 -8.17 -19.70
CA ALA A 473 -2.40 -7.08 -19.15
C ALA A 473 -3.00 -6.20 -20.27
N CYS A 474 -2.21 -5.80 -21.26
CA CYS A 474 -2.67 -4.98 -22.39
C CYS A 474 -3.67 -5.74 -23.29
N ARG A 475 -3.48 -7.06 -23.47
CA ARG A 475 -4.45 -7.93 -24.14
C ARG A 475 -5.79 -7.97 -23.43
N THR A 476 -5.76 -7.99 -22.09
CA THR A 476 -6.97 -7.97 -21.26
C THR A 476 -7.74 -6.65 -21.40
N VAL A 477 -7.04 -5.53 -21.62
CA VAL A 477 -7.66 -4.23 -21.94
C VAL A 477 -8.33 -4.21 -23.31
N GLY A 478 -7.94 -5.12 -24.23
CA GLY A 478 -8.50 -5.28 -25.57
C GLY A 478 -7.57 -4.85 -26.71
N LEU A 479 -6.29 -4.58 -26.43
CA LEU A 479 -5.34 -4.16 -27.47
C LEU A 479 -4.84 -5.34 -28.33
N PRO A 480 -4.61 -5.15 -29.64
CA PRO A 480 -4.06 -6.19 -30.53
C PRO A 480 -2.55 -6.41 -30.30
N LEU A 481 -2.06 -7.65 -30.43
CA LEU A 481 -0.66 -8.00 -30.19
C LEU A 481 0.29 -7.26 -31.14
N GLU A 482 -0.10 -7.12 -32.40
CA GLU A 482 0.71 -6.58 -33.49
C GLU A 482 1.13 -5.12 -33.22
N GLY A 483 0.34 -4.38 -32.44
CA GLY A 483 0.63 -3.00 -32.07
C GLY A 483 1.56 -2.84 -30.86
N MET A 484 1.80 -3.90 -30.08
CA MET A 484 2.51 -3.81 -28.80
C MET A 484 4.04 -3.88 -28.95
N ALA A 485 4.53 -4.53 -30.00
CA ALA A 485 5.97 -4.78 -30.19
C ALA A 485 6.78 -3.49 -30.32
N LYS A 486 6.29 -2.53 -31.11
CA LYS A 486 7.00 -1.26 -31.36
C LYS A 486 7.14 -0.41 -30.08
N PRO A 487 6.08 -0.10 -29.32
CA PRO A 487 6.22 0.61 -28.05
C PRO A 487 7.18 -0.08 -27.08
N LEU A 488 7.06 -1.40 -26.94
CA LEU A 488 7.88 -2.14 -25.98
C LEU A 488 9.38 -2.14 -26.34
N SER A 489 9.71 -2.10 -27.63
CA SER A 489 11.10 -1.95 -28.10
C SER A 489 11.74 -0.60 -27.72
N GLY A 490 10.92 0.43 -27.43
CA GLY A 490 11.36 1.74 -26.97
C GLY A 490 11.46 1.88 -25.44
N PHE A 491 11.16 0.83 -24.68
CA PHE A 491 11.12 0.89 -23.22
C PHE A 491 12.46 1.33 -22.62
N SER A 492 12.49 2.48 -21.94
CA SER A 492 13.74 3.07 -21.43
C SER A 492 14.21 2.47 -20.09
N GLY A 493 13.57 1.40 -19.62
CA GLY A 493 13.84 0.79 -18.31
C GLY A 493 13.10 1.50 -17.16
N ILE A 494 13.47 1.14 -15.94
CA ILE A 494 13.03 1.79 -14.70
C ILE A 494 14.29 2.26 -13.96
N GLY A 495 14.22 3.42 -13.30
CA GLY A 495 15.28 3.91 -12.42
C GLY A 495 15.72 2.82 -11.43
N ARG A 496 17.04 2.64 -11.32
CA ARG A 496 17.65 1.61 -10.47
C ARG A 496 17.20 0.17 -10.76
N ARG A 497 16.71 -0.17 -11.96
CA ARG A 497 16.49 -1.57 -12.40
C ARG A 497 17.47 -1.87 -13.51
N PHE A 498 18.62 -2.41 -13.14
CA PHE A 498 19.76 -2.65 -14.01
C PHE A 498 20.15 -1.39 -14.82
N GLN A 499 20.18 -0.23 -14.16
CA GLN A 499 20.40 1.05 -14.83
C GLN A 499 21.89 1.31 -15.05
N THR A 500 22.32 1.40 -16.31
CA THR A 500 23.69 1.85 -16.62
C THR A 500 23.86 3.31 -16.23
N VAL A 501 24.77 3.58 -15.28
CA VAL A 501 25.11 4.93 -14.80
C VAL A 501 26.19 5.57 -15.68
N GLY A 502 27.13 4.77 -16.19
CA GLY A 502 28.19 5.23 -17.08
C GLY A 502 29.07 4.09 -17.60
N ARG A 503 29.87 4.39 -18.62
CA ARG A 503 30.83 3.44 -19.23
C ARG A 503 32.26 4.00 -19.37
N PRO A 504 32.88 4.51 -18.29
CA PRO A 504 34.22 5.05 -18.39
C PRO A 504 35.21 3.94 -18.77
N ARG A 505 36.04 4.20 -19.80
CA ARG A 505 37.11 3.28 -20.24
C ARG A 505 36.65 1.85 -20.56
N GLY A 506 35.42 1.70 -21.04
CA GLY A 506 34.83 0.38 -21.34
C GLY A 506 34.48 -0.44 -20.10
N ILE A 507 34.45 0.16 -18.90
CA ILE A 507 33.93 -0.45 -17.65
C ILE A 507 32.50 0.01 -17.46
N GLU A 508 31.55 -0.91 -17.37
CA GLU A 508 30.15 -0.55 -17.18
C GLU A 508 29.80 -0.46 -15.68
N VAL A 509 29.28 0.68 -15.24
CA VAL A 509 28.78 0.87 -13.86
C VAL A 509 27.26 0.82 -13.89
N VAL A 510 26.67 -0.07 -13.09
CA VAL A 510 25.23 -0.35 -13.04
C VAL A 510 24.70 -0.09 -11.63
N ASP A 511 23.56 0.59 -11.51
CA ASP A 511 22.78 0.74 -10.28
C ASP A 511 21.53 -0.15 -10.36
N ASP A 512 21.35 -1.00 -9.35
CA ASP A 512 20.24 -1.94 -9.25
C ASP A 512 19.62 -1.97 -7.84
N PHE A 513 18.30 -2.05 -7.78
CA PHE A 513 17.49 -2.08 -6.57
C PHE A 513 17.45 -3.47 -5.91
N ALA A 514 18.17 -4.47 -6.45
CA ALA A 514 18.23 -5.83 -5.94
C ALA A 514 18.60 -5.88 -4.45
N HIS A 515 17.79 -6.59 -3.67
CA HIS A 515 17.91 -6.66 -2.20
C HIS A 515 17.48 -7.99 -1.59
N ASN A 516 16.91 -8.89 -2.38
CA ASN A 516 16.62 -10.26 -1.98
C ASN A 516 17.36 -11.22 -2.91
N ALA A 517 17.45 -12.49 -2.51
CA ALA A 517 18.25 -13.50 -3.21
C ALA A 517 17.95 -13.57 -4.71
N GLU A 518 16.68 -13.64 -5.09
CA GLU A 518 16.30 -13.78 -6.49
C GLU A 518 16.63 -12.54 -7.34
N LYS A 519 16.35 -11.34 -6.82
CA LYS A 519 16.71 -10.08 -7.50
C LYS A 519 18.23 -9.97 -7.66
N ILE A 520 18.99 -10.35 -6.62
CA ILE A 520 20.45 -10.33 -6.64
C ILE A 520 20.98 -11.32 -7.69
N ALA A 521 20.47 -12.55 -7.71
CA ALA A 521 20.85 -13.55 -8.70
C ALA A 521 20.55 -13.08 -10.12
N ALA A 522 19.35 -12.53 -10.35
CA ALA A 522 18.96 -11.99 -11.64
C ALA A 522 19.89 -10.84 -12.10
N ALA A 523 20.25 -9.92 -11.21
CA ALA A 523 21.17 -8.82 -11.52
C ALA A 523 22.58 -9.33 -11.83
N ILE A 524 23.12 -10.27 -11.04
CA ILE A 524 24.45 -10.85 -11.28
C ILE A 524 24.49 -11.61 -12.61
N ARG A 525 23.50 -12.45 -12.91
CA ARG A 525 23.41 -13.18 -14.19
C ARG A 525 23.35 -12.21 -15.36
N THR A 526 22.61 -11.10 -15.22
CA THR A 526 22.53 -10.05 -16.24
C THR A 526 23.87 -9.34 -16.43
N ALA A 527 24.57 -9.00 -15.35
CA ALA A 527 25.92 -8.41 -15.42
C ALA A 527 26.92 -9.33 -16.12
N LYS A 528 26.84 -10.65 -15.91
CA LYS A 528 27.68 -11.65 -16.59
C LYS A 528 27.43 -11.76 -18.09
N LEU A 529 26.25 -11.38 -18.58
CA LEU A 529 26.00 -11.30 -20.02
C LEU A 529 26.65 -10.06 -20.64
N ARG A 530 26.92 -9.02 -19.85
CA ARG A 530 27.43 -7.72 -20.35
C ARG A 530 28.94 -7.55 -20.22
N GLY A 531 29.54 -8.19 -19.21
CA GLY A 531 30.96 -8.07 -18.91
C GLY A 531 31.66 -9.40 -18.76
N THR A 532 32.99 -9.35 -18.87
CA THR A 532 33.85 -10.53 -18.69
C THR A 532 34.04 -10.89 -17.22
N ARG A 533 33.93 -9.91 -16.32
CA ARG A 533 34.08 -10.04 -14.87
C ARG A 533 33.11 -9.10 -14.16
N VAL A 534 32.50 -9.56 -13.07
CA VAL A 534 31.57 -8.78 -12.26
C VAL A 534 32.23 -8.38 -10.93
N THR A 535 32.23 -7.08 -10.64
CA THR A 535 32.47 -6.55 -9.29
C THR A 535 31.11 -6.17 -8.69
N ALA A 536 30.55 -7.06 -7.88
CA ALA A 536 29.29 -6.84 -7.18
C ALA A 536 29.54 -6.04 -5.90
N ILE A 537 28.75 -4.99 -5.70
CA ILE A 537 28.70 -4.22 -4.46
C ILE A 537 27.30 -4.37 -3.90
N TYR A 538 27.18 -4.80 -2.64
CA TYR A 538 25.89 -4.95 -2.00
C TYR A 538 25.83 -4.19 -0.68
N GLN A 539 24.76 -3.41 -0.49
CA GLN A 539 24.44 -2.79 0.80
C GLN A 539 23.14 -3.40 1.35
N PRO A 540 23.20 -4.22 2.41
CA PRO A 540 22.00 -4.74 3.06
C PRO A 540 21.15 -3.62 3.66
N HIS A 541 19.84 -3.84 3.78
CA HIS A 541 18.91 -2.82 4.25
C HIS A 541 18.22 -3.24 5.56
N GLY A 542 18.59 -2.58 6.66
CA GLY A 542 18.03 -2.84 7.99
C GLY A 542 18.46 -4.18 8.59
N TYR A 543 18.61 -4.22 9.91
CA TYR A 543 19.08 -5.42 10.62
C TYR A 543 18.06 -6.55 10.66
N GLY A 544 16.77 -6.24 10.78
CA GLY A 544 15.69 -7.25 10.76
C GLY A 544 15.64 -8.04 9.44
N PRO A 545 15.43 -7.38 8.28
CA PRO A 545 15.42 -8.05 6.98
C PRO A 545 16.75 -8.75 6.67
N THR A 546 17.88 -8.13 7.02
CA THR A 546 19.20 -8.73 6.77
C THR A 546 19.40 -10.02 7.55
N ARG A 547 18.94 -10.10 8.81
CA ARG A 547 18.97 -11.35 9.58
C ARG A 547 18.06 -12.40 8.97
N PHE A 548 16.86 -12.01 8.57
CA PHE A 548 15.88 -12.92 7.98
C PHE A 548 16.40 -13.58 6.70
N LEU A 549 17.10 -12.82 5.85
CA LEU A 549 17.64 -13.26 4.56
C LEU A 549 19.11 -13.68 4.60
N TRP A 550 19.74 -13.75 5.78
CA TRP A 550 21.18 -13.98 5.91
C TRP A 550 21.65 -15.20 5.11
N GLN A 551 21.02 -16.34 5.36
CA GLN A 551 21.39 -17.61 4.74
C GLN A 551 21.06 -17.64 3.24
N ASP A 552 20.04 -16.87 2.82
CA ASP A 552 19.74 -16.67 1.41
C ASP A 552 20.82 -15.84 0.70
N PHE A 553 21.37 -14.81 1.35
CA PHE A 553 22.51 -14.05 0.81
C PHE A 553 23.76 -14.92 0.67
N VAL A 554 24.10 -15.71 1.70
CA VAL A 554 25.25 -16.63 1.65
C VAL A 554 25.12 -17.57 0.46
N ARG A 555 24.00 -18.29 0.35
CA ARG A 555 23.75 -19.21 -0.79
C ARG A 555 23.81 -18.50 -2.14
N THR A 556 23.19 -17.34 -2.25
CA THR A 556 23.07 -16.62 -3.53
C THR A 556 24.42 -16.12 -4.01
N PHE A 557 25.16 -15.37 -3.19
CA PHE A 557 26.45 -14.85 -3.62
C PHE A 557 27.45 -15.96 -3.90
N SER A 558 27.45 -17.03 -3.11
CA SER A 558 28.35 -18.16 -3.29
C SER A 558 28.06 -19.00 -4.54
N SER A 559 26.82 -19.07 -4.99
CA SER A 559 26.44 -19.82 -6.20
C SER A 559 26.52 -18.95 -7.47
N GLU A 560 26.20 -17.66 -7.36
CA GLU A 560 26.10 -16.77 -8.50
C GLU A 560 27.42 -16.11 -8.88
N LEU A 561 28.42 -16.01 -7.99
CA LEU A 561 29.73 -15.41 -8.30
C LEU A 561 30.79 -16.50 -8.54
N SER A 562 31.53 -16.36 -9.64
CA SER A 562 32.64 -17.26 -9.97
C SER A 562 33.97 -16.75 -9.41
N ARG A 563 35.04 -17.55 -9.48
CA ARG A 563 36.37 -17.17 -8.95
C ARG A 563 36.98 -15.90 -9.54
N LYS A 564 36.56 -15.50 -10.76
CA LYS A 564 37.02 -14.25 -11.40
C LYS A 564 36.23 -13.03 -10.91
N ASP A 565 35.04 -13.24 -10.37
CA ASP A 565 34.15 -12.18 -9.90
C ASP A 565 34.55 -11.79 -8.47
N ARG A 566 34.05 -10.64 -8.00
CA ARG A 566 34.32 -10.14 -6.66
C ARG A 566 33.07 -9.55 -6.02
N LEU A 567 32.88 -9.80 -4.73
CA LEU A 567 31.86 -9.18 -3.90
C LEU A 567 32.49 -8.19 -2.91
N TYR A 568 31.93 -7.00 -2.84
CA TYR A 568 32.10 -6.07 -1.73
C TYR A 568 30.77 -5.87 -1.02
N MET A 569 30.75 -6.05 0.30
CA MET A 569 29.58 -5.66 1.10
C MET A 569 29.87 -4.39 1.89
N LEU A 570 29.01 -3.38 1.71
CA LEU A 570 28.96 -2.22 2.60
C LEU A 570 28.24 -2.59 3.90
N GLU A 571 28.44 -1.79 4.94
CA GLU A 571 27.70 -1.96 6.19
C GLU A 571 26.18 -1.82 5.98
N VAL A 572 25.40 -2.55 6.79
CA VAL A 572 23.94 -2.54 6.78
C VAL A 572 23.42 -1.11 6.87
N PHE A 573 22.67 -0.68 5.85
CA PHE A 573 22.02 0.63 5.86
C PHE A 573 20.91 0.66 6.91
N TYR A 574 21.01 1.60 7.85
CA TYR A 574 20.07 1.75 8.95
C TYR A 574 19.46 3.15 8.96
N ALA A 575 18.18 3.23 8.57
CA ALA A 575 17.41 4.48 8.55
C ALA A 575 16.75 4.84 9.90
N GLY A 576 17.07 4.12 10.98
CA GLY A 576 16.41 4.23 12.29
C GLY A 576 15.48 3.05 12.61
N GLY A 577 14.87 3.08 13.80
CA GLY A 577 13.97 2.03 14.31
C GLY A 577 14.39 1.43 15.65
N THR A 578 13.82 0.26 15.97
CA THR A 578 14.05 -0.49 17.23
C THR A 578 14.85 -1.78 17.04
N ALA A 579 15.34 -2.05 15.83
CA ALA A 579 16.05 -3.29 15.53
C ALA A 579 17.41 -3.35 16.24
N THR A 580 17.71 -4.51 16.83
CA THR A 580 19.02 -4.78 17.46
C THR A 580 20.13 -4.79 16.42
N ARG A 581 21.26 -4.16 16.76
CA ARG A 581 22.45 -3.98 15.91
C ARG A 581 23.61 -4.84 16.42
N ASP A 582 23.39 -6.14 16.48
CA ASP A 582 24.25 -7.18 17.08
C ASP A 582 25.11 -7.96 16.07
N PHE A 583 25.08 -7.58 14.79
CA PHE A 583 25.94 -8.15 13.74
C PHE A 583 26.39 -7.05 12.77
N SER A 584 27.33 -7.34 11.89
CA SER A 584 27.79 -6.49 10.80
C SER A 584 27.69 -7.22 9.46
N SER A 585 27.67 -6.48 8.35
CA SER A 585 27.91 -7.08 7.03
C SER A 585 29.25 -7.84 6.95
N ALA A 586 30.23 -7.52 7.81
CA ALA A 586 31.50 -8.24 7.88
C ALA A 586 31.32 -9.74 8.26
N ASP A 587 30.38 -10.04 9.16
CA ASP A 587 30.09 -11.41 9.58
C ASP A 587 29.51 -12.24 8.41
N ILE A 588 28.63 -11.62 7.60
CA ILE A 588 28.05 -12.24 6.40
C ILE A 588 29.16 -12.50 5.36
N VAL A 589 30.06 -11.53 5.18
CA VAL A 589 31.20 -11.65 4.26
C VAL A 589 32.11 -12.80 4.68
N GLU A 590 32.38 -12.97 5.97
CA GLU A 590 33.22 -14.06 6.47
C GLU A 590 32.64 -15.43 6.09
N GLU A 591 31.33 -15.61 6.26
CA GLU A 591 30.64 -16.84 5.88
C GLU A 591 30.67 -17.08 4.35
N ILE A 592 30.43 -16.03 3.55
CA ILE A 592 30.53 -16.11 2.07
C ILE A 592 31.97 -16.44 1.66
N ALA A 593 32.97 -15.79 2.25
CA ALA A 593 34.37 -16.05 1.95
C ALA A 593 34.79 -17.48 2.32
N GLY A 594 34.23 -18.02 3.41
CA GLY A 594 34.40 -19.42 3.82
C GLY A 594 33.95 -20.45 2.78
N THR A 595 33.04 -20.07 1.86
CA THR A 595 32.64 -20.92 0.72
C THR A 595 33.64 -20.93 -0.44
N GLY A 596 34.70 -20.12 -0.37
CA GLY A 596 35.69 -19.92 -1.44
C GLY A 596 35.32 -18.79 -2.42
N THR A 597 34.28 -18.02 -2.12
CA THR A 597 33.88 -16.85 -2.92
C THR A 597 34.79 -15.66 -2.60
N ASN A 598 35.22 -14.91 -3.62
CA ASN A 598 36.04 -13.72 -3.42
C ASN A 598 35.19 -12.55 -2.89
N ALA A 599 34.97 -12.53 -1.57
CA ALA A 599 34.16 -11.54 -0.88
C ALA A 599 35.01 -10.71 0.10
N SER A 600 34.69 -9.43 0.25
CA SER A 600 35.38 -8.53 1.17
C SER A 600 34.42 -7.51 1.77
N PHE A 601 34.59 -7.19 3.05
CA PHE A 601 33.86 -6.09 3.68
C PHE A 601 34.49 -4.77 3.25
N ALA A 602 33.65 -3.80 2.87
CA ALA A 602 34.07 -2.47 2.49
C ALA A 602 33.93 -1.52 3.70
N PRO A 603 35.04 -1.07 4.33
CA PRO A 603 34.97 -0.25 5.54
C PRO A 603 34.41 1.16 5.30
N SER A 604 34.49 1.66 4.06
CA SER A 604 33.90 2.93 3.66
C SER A 604 33.70 3.02 2.15
N ARG A 605 32.80 3.91 1.71
CA ARG A 605 32.58 4.23 0.30
C ARG A 605 33.82 4.82 -0.39
N PRO A 606 34.55 5.79 0.21
CA PRO A 606 35.79 6.31 -0.39
C PRO A 606 36.84 5.23 -0.64
N TRP A 607 37.05 4.34 0.34
CA TRP A 607 37.97 3.21 0.18
C TRP A 607 37.55 2.29 -0.97
N LEU A 608 36.26 2.00 -1.08
CA LEU A 608 35.73 1.13 -2.13
C LEU A 608 35.86 1.77 -3.51
N ILE A 609 35.58 3.07 -3.64
CA ILE A 609 35.76 3.83 -4.89
C ILE A 609 37.21 3.75 -5.35
N GLU A 610 38.16 4.00 -4.46
CA GLU A 610 39.59 3.95 -4.78
C GLU A 610 40.05 2.54 -5.14
N THR A 611 39.54 1.53 -4.44
CA THR A 611 39.83 0.11 -4.72
C THR A 611 39.32 -0.30 -6.10
N ILE A 612 38.07 0.05 -6.44
CA ILE A 612 37.48 -0.24 -7.75
C ILE A 612 38.24 0.48 -8.85
N ALA A 613 38.61 1.75 -8.65
CA ALA A 613 39.38 2.51 -9.63
C ALA A 613 40.78 1.90 -9.89
N ASN A 614 41.36 1.19 -8.92
CA ASN A 614 42.60 0.43 -9.07
C ASN A 614 42.43 -0.92 -9.78
N ASP A 615 41.36 -1.65 -9.45
CA ASP A 615 41.23 -3.04 -9.82
C ASP A 615 40.45 -3.26 -11.13
N ALA A 616 39.55 -2.35 -11.48
CA ALA A 616 38.64 -2.47 -12.62
C ALA A 616 39.39 -2.36 -13.96
N ARG A 617 38.95 -3.15 -14.94
CA ARG A 617 39.56 -3.31 -16.26
C ARG A 617 38.50 -3.18 -17.34
N GLU A 618 38.94 -2.78 -18.54
CA GLU A 618 38.07 -2.74 -19.71
C GLU A 618 37.31 -4.07 -19.89
N GLY A 619 35.99 -3.97 -20.10
CA GLY A 619 35.09 -5.13 -20.19
C GLY A 619 34.57 -5.66 -18.86
N ASP A 620 34.89 -5.03 -17.72
CA ASP A 620 34.26 -5.31 -16.43
C ASP A 620 32.87 -4.68 -16.29
N VAL A 621 32.06 -5.25 -15.41
CA VAL A 621 30.83 -4.64 -14.90
C VAL A 621 30.96 -4.41 -13.39
N VAL A 622 30.76 -3.18 -12.93
CA VAL A 622 30.60 -2.81 -11.52
C VAL A 622 29.11 -2.71 -11.22
N LEU A 623 28.58 -3.65 -10.45
CA LEU A 623 27.15 -3.78 -10.16
C LEU A 623 26.87 -3.32 -8.72
N VAL A 624 26.25 -2.16 -8.56
CA VAL A 624 25.85 -1.58 -7.26
C VAL A 624 24.43 -2.00 -6.93
N MET A 625 24.24 -2.73 -5.82
CA MET A 625 22.95 -3.29 -5.41
C MET A 625 22.53 -2.82 -4.02
N GLY A 626 21.25 -2.46 -3.88
CA GLY A 626 20.60 -2.21 -2.59
C GLY A 626 19.29 -1.44 -2.72
N ALA A 627 18.41 -1.53 -1.73
CA ALA A 627 17.06 -0.93 -1.81
C ALA A 627 16.95 0.43 -1.10
N ARG A 628 17.06 0.43 0.22
CA ARG A 628 16.58 1.54 1.08
C ARG A 628 17.50 2.76 1.16
N ASP A 629 18.78 2.64 0.80
CA ASP A 629 19.68 3.81 0.80
C ASP A 629 19.48 4.61 -0.50
N PRO A 630 18.88 5.81 -0.44
CA PRO A 630 18.64 6.62 -1.64
C PRO A 630 19.93 7.19 -2.25
N SER A 631 21.06 7.16 -1.52
CA SER A 631 22.34 7.71 -1.97
C SER A 631 23.16 6.74 -2.82
N LEU A 632 22.71 5.50 -3.01
CA LEU A 632 23.42 4.49 -3.82
C LEU A 632 23.59 4.90 -5.29
N THR A 633 22.62 5.60 -5.87
CA THR A 633 22.75 6.13 -7.23
C THR A 633 23.84 7.21 -7.31
N ALA A 634 23.95 8.07 -6.29
CA ALA A 634 25.02 9.06 -6.22
C ALA A 634 26.38 8.37 -6.05
N PHE A 635 26.45 7.34 -5.21
CA PHE A 635 27.64 6.52 -5.03
C PHE A 635 28.09 5.84 -6.33
N ALA A 636 27.18 5.31 -7.14
CA ALA A 636 27.50 4.76 -8.45
C ALA A 636 28.08 5.82 -9.40
N ARG A 637 27.57 7.07 -9.36
CA ARG A 637 28.13 8.19 -10.14
C ARG A 637 29.53 8.59 -9.66
N GLU A 638 29.80 8.52 -8.36
CA GLU A 638 31.14 8.78 -7.82
C GLU A 638 32.16 7.73 -8.31
N ILE A 639 31.75 6.45 -8.41
CA ILE A 639 32.57 5.39 -9.02
C ILE A 639 32.87 5.73 -10.48
N VAL A 640 31.86 6.14 -11.26
CA VAL A 640 32.06 6.58 -12.66
C VAL A 640 33.10 7.70 -12.73
N GLY A 641 32.93 8.77 -11.94
CA GLY A 641 33.87 9.89 -11.94
C GLY A 641 35.29 9.50 -11.50
N ALA A 642 35.45 8.53 -10.60
CA ALA A 642 36.76 8.03 -10.21
C ALA A 642 37.45 7.22 -11.32
N LEU A 643 36.67 6.44 -12.09
CA LEU A 643 37.17 5.69 -13.25
C LEU A 643 37.54 6.61 -14.42
N GLU A 644 36.87 7.77 -14.58
CA GLU A 644 37.21 8.77 -15.60
C GLU A 644 38.52 9.51 -15.32
N ARG A 645 38.89 9.68 -14.04
CA ARG A 645 40.11 10.42 -13.64
C ARG A 645 41.41 9.62 -13.79
N ARG A 646 41.35 8.35 -14.18
CA ARG A 646 42.50 7.46 -14.36
C ARG A 646 42.70 7.14 -15.82
#